data_AF-A0A3C1X4M4-F1
#
_entry.id   AF-A0A3C1X4M4-F1
#
_cell.length_a   1.000
_cell.length_b   1.000
_cell.length_c   1.000
_cell.angle_alpha   90.00
_cell.angle_beta   90.00
_cell.angle_gamma   90.00
#
_symmetry.space_group_name_H-M   'P 1'
#
loop_
_entity.id
_entity.type
_entity.pdbx_description
1 polymer ?
#
loop_
_entity_poly.entity_id
_entity_poly.type
_entity_poly.pdbx_seq_one_letter_code
_entity_poly.pdbx_strand_id
1 'polypeptide(L)'
;MVPATNTADSSSMTPQPVPHVASAPAPGRFLPPPSPENPEELRSRIQQAFLSASIQPVRVPLLYKLGILLVSLLMVLLPLVYLLIIVLTGILLFRHAVENAGVITALSENTTGRNSGKALIFGLMVYVAPLISGVLLLIFMLKPFFSRQAEHTGRRTLKRADEPILFDFVGRICRAVDAPVPTRIDIDCQINASAGFRRGLLSFFGNDLVLTIGMPLVAGLNMRQFGGVLAHEFGHFSQGAGMRLSWLIRSMNYWFARLVYERDSWDERLEEYSKQLDLRVGWILLVARFTVWLVRRLLWVFMLVGHVISGFLMRQMEFDADRYEARFAGSKTFARTARQLHVLGVSWNGAMSDLSLLYHEERLVDNFPSLILLNAEQIRERGQRAIDEMIIESKTAAFDTHPCDRERIARAAQEKADGIFQLELPAAHLFRRFEELSKAVTWDFYREMLGSELKKSRIHPIEKMARHLQEKQDTWKSLHRFFQGQLALYRPFQGPEEAQKPVTNAAAVLDRLRKSRESMLQKVEGFRENWKLFDECDTRLIEIRMAELLLRTGIRIPRDEFSVPLTTDEQIAAEKTSAEDQQSKLLPRIVPFEQAAAARLFSALRLARTPELTTVRQEAQFSADELERLLELFRLINDWIQPLLMLRDTRLALGRMLHEMSSDEQNEKLLQQIKRFIGSMFRQLQSVQEAFAEFEYPFDHARKQISIADFLVESQPEEDDPGAMYEASEKLADRFLQLHTLVFGRLCQAAETVEQFFGMPLLPEPPEADDDDDDENDSENE
;
A
#
# COMPACT_ATOMS: atom_id res chain seq x y z
N MET A 1 71.53 -4.31 -12.82
CA MET A 1 71.75 -5.73 -12.45
C MET A 1 70.40 -6.35 -12.15
N VAL A 2 70.00 -7.35 -12.95
CA VAL A 2 68.94 -8.34 -12.64
C VAL A 2 69.47 -9.25 -11.49
N PRO A 3 68.70 -9.93 -10.58
CA PRO A 3 67.33 -10.50 -10.73
C PRO A 3 66.35 -10.49 -9.50
N ALA A 4 65.10 -10.94 -9.79
CA ALA A 4 64.21 -11.87 -9.03
C ALA A 4 63.62 -11.43 -7.67
N THR A 5 62.37 -11.68 -7.27
CA THR A 5 61.21 -12.56 -7.60
C THR A 5 60.08 -12.04 -6.67
N ASN A 6 58.76 -12.17 -6.85
CA ASN A 6 57.94 -13.31 -7.23
C ASN A 6 56.47 -12.83 -7.41
N THR A 7 55.73 -13.56 -8.23
CA THR A 7 54.33 -13.40 -8.63
C THR A 7 53.31 -13.81 -7.55
N ALA A 8 52.16 -13.13 -7.50
CA ALA A 8 50.90 -13.70 -6.99
C ALA A 8 49.71 -13.13 -7.78
N ASP A 9 48.96 -14.03 -8.41
CA ASP A 9 47.76 -13.83 -9.23
C ASP A 9 46.64 -13.08 -8.50
N SER A 10 46.09 -12.05 -9.15
CA SER A 10 44.77 -11.50 -8.85
C SER A 10 43.78 -11.99 -9.92
N SER A 11 43.24 -13.20 -9.72
CA SER A 11 42.14 -13.70 -10.55
C SER A 11 40.85 -12.96 -10.20
N SER A 12 40.41 -12.10 -11.12
CA SER A 12 39.09 -11.46 -11.15
C SER A 12 37.99 -12.51 -11.20
N MET A 13 37.22 -12.65 -10.12
CA MET A 13 35.94 -13.37 -10.15
C MET A 13 34.90 -12.47 -10.80
N THR A 14 34.67 -12.66 -12.10
CA THR A 14 33.42 -12.26 -12.75
C THR A 14 32.26 -13.04 -12.13
N PRO A 15 31.11 -12.39 -11.83
CA PRO A 15 29.93 -13.11 -11.36
C PRO A 15 29.43 -14.00 -12.51
N GLN A 16 29.42 -15.32 -12.28
CA GLN A 16 28.79 -16.23 -13.23
C GLN A 16 27.27 -16.02 -13.22
N PRO A 17 26.60 -16.08 -14.39
CA PRO A 17 25.15 -16.04 -14.45
C PRO A 17 24.56 -17.25 -13.71
N VAL A 18 23.59 -16.98 -12.85
CA VAL A 18 22.83 -17.97 -12.10
C VAL A 18 22.09 -18.88 -13.11
N PRO A 19 22.13 -20.21 -12.97
CA PRO A 19 21.38 -21.09 -13.87
C PRO A 19 19.87 -20.83 -13.71
N HIS A 20 19.20 -20.54 -14.82
CA HIS A 20 17.74 -20.48 -14.92
C HIS A 20 17.12 -21.72 -14.27
N VAL A 21 16.41 -21.52 -13.16
CA VAL A 21 15.60 -22.56 -12.53
C VAL A 21 14.26 -22.64 -13.28
N ALA A 22 14.02 -23.83 -13.83
CA ALA A 22 12.74 -24.43 -14.23
C ALA A 22 11.81 -23.65 -15.17
N SER A 23 11.38 -24.35 -16.22
CA SER A 23 10.31 -23.99 -17.15
C SER A 23 9.11 -23.30 -16.46
N ALA A 24 8.64 -22.22 -17.06
CA ALA A 24 7.42 -21.51 -16.66
C ALA A 24 6.29 -22.50 -16.32
N PRO A 25 5.54 -22.27 -15.22
CA PRO A 25 4.42 -23.13 -14.90
C PRO A 25 3.42 -23.18 -16.06
N ALA A 26 2.79 -24.34 -16.24
CA ALA A 26 1.69 -24.49 -17.18
C ALA A 26 0.62 -23.42 -16.90
N PRO A 27 -0.03 -22.85 -17.93
CA PRO A 27 -0.99 -21.77 -17.77
C PRO A 27 -2.10 -22.20 -16.79
N GLY A 28 -2.13 -21.58 -15.60
CA GLY A 28 -3.15 -21.80 -14.58
C GLY A 28 -2.71 -22.48 -13.27
N ARG A 29 -1.42 -22.75 -13.02
CA ARG A 29 -0.94 -23.14 -11.67
C ARG A 29 0.24 -22.29 -11.24
N PHE A 30 -0.03 -21.27 -10.41
CA PHE A 30 0.98 -20.32 -9.92
C PHE A 30 1.67 -20.78 -8.63
N LEU A 31 1.11 -21.79 -7.95
CA LEU A 31 1.79 -22.48 -6.85
C LEU A 31 2.63 -23.64 -7.39
N PRO A 32 3.70 -24.03 -6.67
CA PRO A 32 4.41 -25.27 -6.97
C PRO A 32 3.42 -26.45 -7.04
N PRO A 33 3.56 -27.35 -8.04
CA PRO A 33 2.67 -28.50 -8.13
C PRO A 33 2.77 -29.35 -6.86
N PRO A 34 1.72 -30.09 -6.48
CA PRO A 34 1.78 -31.02 -5.35
C PRO A 34 2.95 -31.99 -5.55
N SER A 35 3.55 -32.43 -4.44
CA SER A 35 4.68 -33.35 -4.52
C SER A 35 4.27 -34.59 -5.33
N PRO A 36 5.03 -34.98 -6.37
CA PRO A 36 4.73 -36.18 -7.13
C PRO A 36 5.03 -37.46 -6.32
N GLU A 37 5.71 -37.32 -5.19
CA GLU A 37 6.14 -38.41 -4.33
C GLU A 37 5.09 -38.77 -3.28
N ASN A 38 5.08 -40.04 -2.86
CA ASN A 38 4.29 -40.46 -1.71
C ASN A 38 4.82 -39.75 -0.43
N PRO A 39 3.95 -39.29 0.49
CA PRO A 39 4.32 -38.73 1.79
C PRO A 39 5.45 -39.47 2.54
N GLU A 40 5.51 -40.80 2.50
CA GLU A 40 6.57 -41.56 3.17
C GLU A 40 7.93 -41.44 2.48
N GLU A 41 7.94 -41.43 1.14
CA GLU A 41 9.15 -41.25 0.34
C GLU A 41 9.72 -39.83 0.52
N LEU A 42 8.85 -38.82 0.44
CA LEU A 42 9.23 -37.43 0.69
C LEU A 42 9.80 -37.27 2.10
N ARG A 43 9.16 -37.87 3.10
CA ARG A 43 9.67 -37.88 4.48
C ARG A 43 11.06 -38.52 4.55
N SER A 44 11.28 -39.64 3.87
CA SER A 44 12.59 -40.31 3.83
C SER A 44 13.66 -39.43 3.17
N ARG A 45 13.35 -38.78 2.03
CA ARG A 45 14.26 -37.84 1.36
C ARG A 45 14.61 -36.65 2.23
N ILE A 46 13.62 -36.05 2.90
CA ILE A 46 13.84 -34.97 3.87
C ILE A 46 14.81 -35.44 4.95
N GLN A 47 14.63 -36.65 5.49
CA GLN A 47 15.50 -37.19 6.53
C GLN A 47 16.94 -37.41 6.05
N GLN A 48 17.11 -37.97 4.85
CA GLN A 48 18.42 -38.23 4.25
C GLN A 48 19.16 -36.93 3.88
N ALA A 49 18.43 -35.84 3.65
CA ALA A 49 19.01 -34.55 3.31
C ALA A 49 19.64 -33.81 4.50
N PHE A 50 19.44 -34.27 5.74
CA PHE A 50 20.17 -33.79 6.91
C PHE A 50 21.53 -34.49 6.98
N LEU A 51 22.59 -33.76 6.66
CA LEU A 51 23.98 -34.25 6.70
C LEU A 51 24.50 -34.42 8.14
N SER A 52 23.93 -33.65 9.08
CA SER A 52 24.30 -33.65 10.50
C SER A 52 23.07 -33.52 11.37
N ALA A 53 23.10 -34.13 12.57
CA ALA A 53 22.01 -34.07 13.54
C ALA A 53 21.87 -32.71 14.23
N SER A 54 22.96 -31.94 14.32
CA SER A 54 23.00 -30.62 14.96
C SER A 54 23.98 -29.70 14.25
N ILE A 55 23.70 -28.40 14.27
CA ILE A 55 24.67 -27.39 13.87
C ILE A 55 25.70 -27.18 14.99
N GLN A 56 26.84 -26.58 14.64
CA GLN A 56 27.79 -26.15 15.66
C GLN A 56 27.18 -25.01 16.50
N PRO A 57 27.29 -25.04 17.84
CA PRO A 57 26.72 -24.01 18.68
C PRO A 57 27.38 -22.65 18.43
N VAL A 58 26.59 -21.59 18.42
CA VAL A 58 27.07 -20.21 18.33
C VAL A 58 27.58 -19.78 19.71
N ARG A 59 28.91 -19.72 19.88
CA ARG A 59 29.52 -19.32 21.16
C ARG A 59 29.48 -17.81 21.31
N VAL A 60 28.74 -17.33 22.30
CA VAL A 60 28.74 -15.91 22.69
C VAL A 60 29.70 -15.65 23.85
N PRO A 61 30.52 -14.58 23.80
CA PRO A 61 31.49 -14.27 24.84
C PRO A 61 30.82 -13.83 26.15
N LEU A 62 31.50 -14.01 27.29
CA LEU A 62 30.96 -13.69 28.61
C LEU A 62 30.58 -12.20 28.75
N LEU A 63 31.40 -11.31 28.21
CA LEU A 63 31.17 -9.86 28.23
C LEU A 63 29.85 -9.50 27.52
N TYR A 64 29.53 -10.19 26.42
CA TYR A 64 28.27 -10.02 25.71
C TYR A 64 27.07 -10.46 26.55
N LYS A 65 27.17 -11.59 27.26
CA LYS A 65 26.12 -12.04 28.20
C LYS A 65 25.88 -11.03 29.34
N LEU A 66 26.94 -10.44 29.88
CA LEU A 66 26.83 -9.37 30.88
C LEU A 66 26.19 -8.11 30.30
N GLY A 67 26.53 -7.75 29.06
CA GLY A 67 25.89 -6.65 28.33
C GLY A 67 24.38 -6.85 28.14
N ILE A 68 23.96 -8.05 27.71
CA ILE A 68 22.53 -8.40 27.59
C ILE A 68 21.83 -8.27 28.96
N LEU A 69 22.44 -8.77 30.03
CA LEU A 69 21.86 -8.68 31.37
C LEU A 69 21.67 -7.23 31.82
N LEU A 70 22.70 -6.38 31.63
CA LEU A 70 22.65 -4.97 31.99
C LEU A 70 21.56 -4.23 31.20
N VAL A 71 21.50 -4.43 29.89
CA VAL A 71 20.49 -3.80 29.03
C VAL A 71 19.09 -4.30 29.39
N SER A 72 18.91 -5.59 29.67
CA SER A 72 17.63 -6.13 30.12
C SER A 72 17.16 -5.48 31.42
N LEU A 73 18.06 -5.30 32.39
CA LEU A 73 17.75 -4.60 33.65
C LEU A 73 17.32 -3.16 33.38
N LEU A 74 18.04 -2.46 32.50
CA LEU A 74 17.72 -1.08 32.13
C LEU A 74 16.39 -0.97 31.37
N MET A 75 16.07 -1.93 30.50
CA MET A 75 14.77 -2.01 29.83
C MET A 75 13.61 -2.21 30.82
N VAL A 76 13.80 -3.02 31.87
CA VAL A 76 12.81 -3.17 32.96
C VAL A 76 12.69 -1.89 33.78
N LEU A 77 13.79 -1.17 34.00
CA LEU A 77 13.79 0.08 34.76
C LEU A 77 12.90 1.14 34.10
N LEU A 78 12.81 1.20 32.76
CA LEU A 78 12.04 2.23 32.06
C LEU A 78 10.54 2.21 32.44
N PRO A 79 9.79 1.08 32.39
CA PRO A 79 8.41 1.09 32.88
C PRO A 79 8.28 1.26 34.39
N LEU A 80 9.29 0.88 35.19
CA LEU A 80 9.26 1.17 36.62
C LEU A 80 9.36 2.68 36.90
N VAL A 81 10.20 3.40 36.14
CA VAL A 81 10.25 4.86 36.17
C VAL A 81 8.93 5.46 35.70
N TYR A 82 8.31 4.90 34.66
CA TYR A 82 6.98 5.33 34.23
C TYR A 82 5.93 5.16 35.34
N LEU A 83 5.89 4.00 36.01
CA LEU A 83 5.01 3.75 37.15
C LEU A 83 5.30 4.71 38.30
N LEU A 84 6.56 5.03 38.57
CA LEU A 84 6.94 6.03 39.57
C LEU A 84 6.37 7.41 39.23
N ILE A 85 6.44 7.84 37.96
CA ILE A 85 5.84 9.11 37.52
C ILE A 85 4.33 9.11 37.75
N ILE A 86 3.63 8.00 37.45
CA ILE A 86 2.18 7.87 37.72
C ILE A 86 1.88 8.07 39.21
N VAL A 87 2.62 7.38 40.09
CA VAL A 87 2.44 7.50 41.54
C VAL A 87 2.72 8.92 42.02
N LEU A 88 3.81 9.54 41.56
CA LEU A 88 4.16 10.92 41.91
C LEU A 88 3.08 11.92 41.45
N THR A 89 2.56 11.78 40.24
CA THR A 89 1.43 12.59 39.75
C THR A 89 0.19 12.40 40.61
N GLY A 90 -0.11 11.17 41.04
CA GLY A 90 -1.20 10.88 41.98
C GLY A 90 -1.03 11.56 43.34
N ILE A 91 0.18 11.54 43.90
CA ILE A 91 0.51 12.23 45.16
C ILE A 91 0.36 13.74 45.00
N LEU A 92 0.87 14.33 43.91
CA LEU A 92 0.75 15.76 43.62
C LEU A 92 -0.71 16.19 43.49
N LEU A 93 -1.52 15.38 42.82
CA LEU A 93 -2.96 15.63 42.65
C LEU A 93 -3.70 15.56 43.99
N PHE A 94 -3.40 14.56 44.82
CA PHE A 94 -3.95 14.43 46.16
C PHE A 94 -3.59 15.62 47.05
N ARG A 95 -2.31 16.03 47.06
CA ARG A 95 -1.86 17.22 47.79
C ARG A 95 -2.57 18.48 47.30
N HIS A 96 -2.74 18.64 45.98
CA HIS A 96 -3.47 19.78 45.44
C HIS A 96 -4.94 19.80 45.91
N ALA A 97 -5.61 18.64 45.93
CA ALA A 97 -7.00 18.52 46.37
C ALA A 97 -7.20 18.81 47.87
N VAL A 98 -6.18 18.58 48.71
CA VAL A 98 -6.29 18.73 50.17
C VAL A 98 -5.72 20.06 50.66
N GLU A 99 -4.56 20.48 50.16
CA GLU A 99 -3.80 21.63 50.69
C GLU A 99 -4.20 22.96 50.02
N ASN A 100 -4.65 22.94 48.76
CA ASN A 100 -4.89 24.16 47.98
C ASN A 100 -6.36 24.61 47.94
N ALA A 101 -7.23 24.04 48.78
CA ALA A 101 -8.63 24.45 48.88
C ALA A 101 -8.80 25.95 49.27
N GLY A 102 -7.79 26.53 49.92
CA GLY A 102 -7.75 27.96 50.29
C GLY A 102 -7.47 28.94 49.13
N VAL A 103 -7.15 28.46 47.92
CA VAL A 103 -6.95 29.31 46.73
C VAL A 103 -8.25 30.02 46.33
N ILE A 104 -9.39 29.37 46.56
CA ILE A 104 -10.73 29.92 46.29
C ILE A 104 -11.02 31.11 47.22
N THR A 105 -10.66 31.00 48.50
CA THR A 105 -10.87 32.06 49.49
C THR A 105 -9.86 33.21 49.33
N ALA A 106 -8.58 32.91 49.08
CA ALA A 106 -7.53 33.91 48.92
C ALA A 106 -7.73 34.84 47.69
N LEU A 107 -8.27 34.32 46.59
CA LEU A 107 -8.59 35.13 45.39
C LEU A 107 -9.87 35.96 45.56
N SER A 108 -10.80 35.50 46.40
CA SER A 108 -12.04 36.21 46.72
C SER A 108 -11.84 37.36 47.70
N GLU A 109 -10.87 37.28 48.61
CA GLU A 109 -10.62 38.32 49.64
C GLU A 109 -9.92 39.57 49.10
N ASN A 110 -9.15 39.45 48.01
CA ASN A 110 -8.37 40.55 47.43
C ASN A 110 -9.14 41.45 46.43
N THR A 111 -10.44 41.23 46.23
CA THR A 111 -11.23 41.95 45.21
C THR A 111 -12.56 42.48 45.78
N THR A 112 -12.64 43.76 46.11
CA THR A 112 -13.89 44.41 46.58
C THR A 112 -14.62 45.12 45.43
N GLY A 113 -15.87 44.75 45.15
CA GLY A 113 -16.77 45.44 44.20
C GLY A 113 -17.54 44.53 43.23
N ARG A 114 -18.17 45.13 42.21
CA ARG A 114 -19.06 44.49 41.19
C ARG A 114 -18.41 43.34 40.38
N ASN A 115 -17.11 43.13 40.55
CA ASN A 115 -16.30 42.07 39.93
C ASN A 115 -16.07 40.85 40.85
N SER A 116 -16.56 40.86 42.10
CA SER A 116 -16.34 39.78 43.08
C SER A 116 -16.89 38.42 42.62
N GLY A 117 -18.04 38.40 41.95
CA GLY A 117 -18.62 37.18 41.39
C GLY A 117 -17.75 36.56 40.28
N LYS A 118 -17.11 37.40 39.45
CA LYS A 118 -16.18 36.93 38.41
C LYS A 118 -14.87 36.43 39.02
N ALA A 119 -14.37 37.06 40.09
CA ALA A 119 -13.18 36.63 40.82
C ALA A 119 -13.38 35.27 41.51
N LEU A 120 -14.56 35.03 42.09
CA LEU A 120 -14.91 33.73 42.68
C LEU A 120 -14.97 32.61 41.64
N ILE A 121 -15.63 32.86 40.50
CA ILE A 121 -15.70 31.90 39.37
C ILE A 121 -14.29 31.61 38.83
N PHE A 122 -13.46 32.63 38.69
CA PHE A 122 -12.07 32.48 38.25
C PHE A 122 -11.24 31.68 39.25
N GLY A 123 -11.35 31.95 40.55
CA GLY A 123 -10.68 31.18 41.60
C GLY A 123 -11.12 29.72 41.67
N LEU A 124 -12.41 29.46 41.48
CA LEU A 124 -12.95 28.10 41.34
C LEU A 124 -12.36 27.40 40.10
N MET A 125 -12.30 28.10 38.97
CA MET A 125 -11.74 27.55 37.72
C MET A 125 -10.25 27.21 37.86
N VAL A 126 -9.45 28.08 38.48
CA VAL A 126 -8.01 27.86 38.73
C VAL A 126 -7.76 26.68 39.67
N TYR A 127 -8.67 26.40 40.60
CA TYR A 127 -8.59 25.24 41.48
C TYR A 127 -9.08 23.94 40.81
N VAL A 128 -10.22 23.99 40.12
CA VAL A 128 -10.85 22.80 39.53
C VAL A 128 -10.14 22.34 38.26
N ALA A 129 -9.61 23.26 37.44
CA ALA A 129 -8.99 22.89 36.17
C ALA A 129 -7.75 21.98 36.32
N PRO A 130 -6.78 22.24 37.22
CA PRO A 130 -5.67 21.32 37.47
C PRO A 130 -6.14 19.97 38.04
N LEU A 131 -7.22 19.95 38.83
CA LEU A 131 -7.78 18.72 39.38
C LEU A 131 -8.36 17.83 38.28
N ILE A 132 -9.21 18.40 37.41
CA ILE A 132 -9.79 17.68 36.26
C ILE A 132 -8.68 17.23 35.32
N SER A 133 -7.74 18.12 34.97
CA SER A 133 -6.61 17.82 34.08
C SER A 133 -5.72 16.72 34.66
N GLY A 134 -5.45 16.74 35.96
CA GLY A 134 -4.62 15.75 36.64
C GLY A 134 -5.28 14.39 36.78
N VAL A 135 -6.60 14.34 37.05
CA VAL A 135 -7.37 13.07 37.02
C VAL A 135 -7.34 12.48 35.61
N LEU A 136 -7.58 13.32 34.61
CA LEU A 136 -7.59 12.90 33.21
C LEU A 136 -6.21 12.38 32.77
N LEU A 137 -5.13 13.05 33.17
CA LEU A 137 -3.75 12.60 32.98
C LEU A 137 -3.50 11.24 33.62
N LEU A 138 -3.93 11.01 34.85
CA LEU A 138 -3.77 9.71 35.51
C LEU A 138 -4.53 8.59 34.77
N ILE A 139 -5.76 8.86 34.32
CA ILE A 139 -6.54 7.89 33.55
C ILE A 139 -5.79 7.51 32.27
N PHE A 140 -5.31 8.48 31.49
CA PHE A 140 -4.59 8.22 30.26
C PHE A 140 -3.21 7.59 30.47
N MET A 141 -2.52 7.88 31.59
CA MET A 141 -1.26 7.21 31.93
C MET A 141 -1.45 5.76 32.40
N LEU A 142 -2.61 5.42 32.99
CA LEU A 142 -2.95 4.06 33.42
C LEU A 142 -3.53 3.20 32.29
N LYS A 143 -4.12 3.83 31.27
CA LYS A 143 -4.72 3.18 30.08
C LYS A 143 -3.83 2.10 29.42
N PRO A 144 -2.50 2.31 29.20
CA PRO A 144 -1.58 1.29 28.68
C PRO A 144 -1.62 -0.09 29.34
N PHE A 145 -2.00 -0.17 30.62
CA PHE A 145 -2.03 -1.41 31.39
C PHE A 145 -3.35 -2.18 31.25
N PHE A 146 -4.41 -1.54 30.74
CA PHE A 146 -5.74 -2.11 30.62
C PHE A 146 -6.20 -2.34 29.17
N SER A 147 -5.49 -1.79 28.17
CA SER A 147 -5.83 -2.03 26.76
C SER A 147 -5.57 -3.49 26.38
N ARG A 148 -6.63 -4.18 25.95
CA ARG A 148 -6.53 -5.54 25.39
C ARG A 148 -6.01 -5.44 23.97
N GLN A 149 -5.08 -6.33 23.62
CA GLN A 149 -4.64 -6.50 22.24
C GLN A 149 -5.82 -6.93 21.36
N ALA A 150 -5.96 -6.35 20.17
CA ALA A 150 -6.92 -6.81 19.18
C ALA A 150 -6.62 -8.29 18.86
N GLU A 151 -7.65 -9.14 18.85
CA GLU A 151 -7.48 -10.53 18.42
C GLU A 151 -7.21 -10.57 16.91
N HIS A 152 -6.05 -11.08 16.51
CA HIS A 152 -5.72 -11.31 15.09
C HIS A 152 -6.57 -12.46 14.54
N THR A 153 -7.68 -12.12 13.88
CA THR A 153 -8.62 -13.09 13.33
C THR A 153 -8.18 -13.71 12.00
N GLY A 154 -7.08 -13.23 11.41
CA GLY A 154 -6.49 -13.74 10.17
C GLY A 154 -5.50 -14.89 10.32
N ARG A 155 -5.33 -15.44 11.54
CA ARG A 155 -4.46 -16.60 11.80
C ARG A 155 -5.25 -17.90 11.91
N ARG A 156 -4.68 -18.99 11.38
CA ARG A 156 -5.27 -20.33 11.46
C ARG A 156 -4.31 -21.34 12.08
N THR A 157 -4.81 -22.13 13.03
CA THR A 157 -4.00 -23.16 13.70
C THR A 157 -4.01 -24.48 12.96
N LEU A 158 -2.82 -25.04 12.74
CA LEU A 158 -2.63 -26.36 12.17
C LEU A 158 -2.70 -27.45 13.23
N LYS A 159 -3.28 -28.61 12.86
CA LYS A 159 -3.21 -29.82 13.67
C LYS A 159 -2.09 -30.72 13.14
N ARG A 160 -1.33 -31.30 14.05
CA ARG A 160 -0.24 -32.25 13.72
C ARG A 160 -0.72 -33.44 12.88
N ALA A 161 -1.95 -33.90 13.08
CA ALA A 161 -2.53 -35.01 12.30
C ALA A 161 -2.82 -34.63 10.84
N ASP A 162 -3.11 -33.37 10.57
CA ASP A 162 -3.42 -32.88 9.22
C ASP A 162 -2.14 -32.64 8.41
N GLU A 163 -1.07 -32.19 9.07
CA GLU A 163 0.21 -31.80 8.43
C GLU A 163 1.47 -32.45 9.08
N PRO A 164 1.58 -33.80 9.10
CA PRO A 164 2.62 -34.49 9.87
C PRO A 164 4.06 -34.24 9.38
N ILE A 165 4.26 -34.04 8.06
CA ILE A 165 5.59 -33.81 7.47
C ILE A 165 6.16 -32.46 7.94
N LEU A 166 5.35 -31.40 7.89
CA LEU A 166 5.71 -30.08 8.41
C LEU A 166 6.13 -30.16 9.88
N PHE A 167 5.34 -30.81 10.74
CA PHE A 167 5.65 -30.93 12.17
C PHE A 167 6.92 -31.75 12.43
N ASP A 168 7.21 -32.78 11.63
CA ASP A 168 8.47 -33.56 11.72
C ASP A 168 9.66 -32.70 11.27
N PHE A 169 9.52 -31.95 10.19
CA PHE A 169 10.54 -31.04 9.66
C PHE A 169 10.88 -29.94 10.68
N VAL A 170 9.87 -29.22 11.18
CA VAL A 170 10.04 -28.19 12.24
C VAL A 170 10.73 -28.80 13.46
N GLY A 171 10.27 -29.97 13.95
CA GLY A 171 10.87 -30.63 15.10
C GLY A 171 12.31 -31.11 14.86
N ARG A 172 12.73 -31.33 13.62
CA ARG A 172 14.13 -31.63 13.27
C ARG A 172 14.99 -30.37 13.27
N ILE A 173 14.47 -29.25 12.75
CA ILE A 173 15.17 -27.95 12.81
C ILE A 173 15.39 -27.55 14.27
N CYS A 174 14.35 -27.59 15.11
CA CYS A 174 14.46 -27.26 16.54
C CYS A 174 15.55 -28.11 17.23
N ARG A 175 15.61 -29.41 16.96
CA ARG A 175 16.67 -30.28 17.50
C ARG A 175 18.05 -29.93 16.94
N ALA A 176 18.13 -29.57 15.68
CA ALA A 176 19.40 -29.23 15.05
C ALA A 176 20.02 -27.94 15.60
N VAL A 177 19.17 -26.96 15.94
CA VAL A 177 19.56 -25.64 16.48
C VAL A 177 19.54 -25.56 18.01
N ASP A 178 19.13 -26.64 18.69
CA ASP A 178 18.96 -26.72 20.16
C ASP A 178 17.90 -25.74 20.71
N ALA A 179 16.74 -25.64 20.04
CA ALA A 179 15.61 -24.83 20.43
C ALA A 179 14.41 -25.67 20.92
N PRO A 180 13.54 -25.12 21.80
CA PRO A 180 12.30 -25.78 22.19
C PRO A 180 11.37 -25.99 20.99
N VAL A 181 10.74 -27.17 20.92
CA VAL A 181 9.76 -27.47 19.88
C VAL A 181 8.47 -26.68 20.12
N PRO A 182 7.91 -26.00 19.11
CA PRO A 182 6.67 -25.24 19.28
C PRO A 182 5.50 -26.14 19.65
N THR A 183 4.69 -25.67 20.59
CA THR A 183 3.46 -26.35 21.04
C THR A 183 2.33 -26.26 20.02
N ARG A 184 2.39 -25.24 19.16
CA ARG A 184 1.37 -24.90 18.16
C ARG A 184 2.04 -24.27 16.95
N ILE A 185 1.52 -24.58 15.76
CA ILE A 185 1.90 -23.94 14.51
C ILE A 185 0.66 -23.24 13.96
N ASP A 186 0.77 -21.94 13.74
CA ASP A 186 -0.22 -21.10 13.07
C ASP A 186 0.27 -20.74 11.66
N ILE A 187 -0.70 -20.47 10.78
CA ILE A 187 -0.45 -19.93 9.45
C ILE A 187 -1.20 -18.62 9.28
N ASP A 188 -0.61 -17.70 8.53
CA ASP A 188 -1.22 -16.44 8.11
C ASP A 188 -0.85 -16.10 6.66
N CYS A 189 -1.36 -14.98 6.18
CA CYS A 189 -1.03 -14.48 4.86
C CYS A 189 0.26 -13.66 4.85
N GLN A 190 0.99 -13.38 5.94
CA GLN A 190 2.11 -12.43 5.88
C GLN A 190 3.36 -13.02 5.18
N ILE A 191 4.26 -12.18 4.66
CA ILE A 191 5.61 -12.62 4.23
C ILE A 191 6.53 -12.63 5.44
N ASN A 192 6.20 -13.48 6.41
CA ASN A 192 6.98 -13.58 7.64
C ASN A 192 6.90 -14.98 8.25
N ALA A 193 7.94 -15.36 8.99
CA ALA A 193 7.90 -16.47 9.91
C ALA A 193 8.31 -15.91 11.27
N SER A 194 7.56 -16.24 12.32
CA SER A 194 7.89 -15.76 13.65
C SER A 194 7.67 -16.85 14.68
N ALA A 195 8.58 -16.94 15.65
CA ALA A 195 8.42 -17.79 16.82
C ALA A 195 8.30 -16.90 18.08
N GLY A 196 7.31 -17.18 18.93
CA GLY A 196 7.06 -16.37 20.13
C GLY A 196 6.23 -17.07 21.20
N PHE A 197 6.29 -16.57 22.43
CA PHE A 197 5.53 -17.11 23.55
C PHE A 197 4.12 -16.52 23.65
N ARG A 198 3.13 -17.35 23.96
CA ARG A 198 1.70 -17.02 23.83
C ARG A 198 1.17 -16.01 24.86
N ARG A 199 1.60 -16.05 26.12
CA ARG A 199 1.00 -15.29 27.24
C ARG A 199 1.84 -14.10 27.71
N GLY A 200 2.65 -13.50 26.83
CA GLY A 200 3.53 -12.38 27.21
C GLY A 200 4.43 -12.72 28.40
N LEU A 201 4.61 -11.80 29.36
CA LEU A 201 5.52 -11.95 30.51
C LEU A 201 5.21 -13.16 31.41
N LEU A 202 3.95 -13.63 31.45
CA LEU A 202 3.55 -14.83 32.20
C LEU A 202 4.15 -16.12 31.61
N SER A 203 4.56 -16.07 30.35
CA SER A 203 5.21 -17.19 29.64
C SER A 203 6.70 -17.32 29.94
N PHE A 204 7.31 -16.36 30.64
CA PHE A 204 8.73 -16.36 30.97
C PHE A 204 9.17 -17.65 31.71
N PHE A 205 8.23 -18.28 32.41
CA PHE A 205 8.44 -19.55 33.13
C PHE A 205 7.80 -20.77 32.44
N GLY A 206 7.12 -20.59 31.30
CA GLY A 206 6.46 -21.65 30.54
C GLY A 206 7.25 -22.10 29.30
N ASN A 207 6.77 -23.17 28.65
CA ASN A 207 7.27 -23.63 27.35
C ASN A 207 6.12 -23.68 26.33
N ASP A 208 5.50 -22.52 26.07
CA ASP A 208 4.32 -22.34 25.20
C ASP A 208 4.69 -21.59 23.91
N LEU A 209 5.79 -22.00 23.28
CA LEU A 209 6.24 -21.45 22.00
C LEU A 209 5.19 -21.74 20.91
N VAL A 210 4.86 -20.70 20.15
CA VAL A 210 4.01 -20.75 18.96
C VAL A 210 4.84 -20.31 17.76
N LEU A 211 4.80 -21.10 16.69
CA LEU A 211 5.39 -20.76 15.41
C LEU A 211 4.28 -20.26 14.49
N THR A 212 4.41 -19.06 13.93
CA THR A 212 3.53 -18.54 12.87
C THR A 212 4.28 -18.58 11.55
N ILE A 213 3.68 -19.20 10.53
CA ILE A 213 4.25 -19.36 9.19
C ILE A 213 3.39 -18.62 8.18
N GLY A 214 3.98 -17.64 7.52
CA GLY A 214 3.41 -16.99 6.35
C GLY A 214 3.31 -17.95 5.17
N MET A 215 2.11 -18.19 4.68
CA MET A 215 1.88 -19.06 3.51
C MET A 215 2.60 -18.55 2.24
N PRO A 216 2.72 -17.23 1.96
CA PRO A 216 3.52 -16.74 0.84
C PRO A 216 5.01 -17.10 0.92
N LEU A 217 5.61 -17.17 2.12
CA LEU A 217 6.99 -17.62 2.26
C LEU A 217 7.16 -19.06 1.81
N VAL A 218 6.22 -19.93 2.22
CA VAL A 218 6.24 -21.35 1.82
C VAL A 218 6.02 -21.50 0.31
N ALA A 219 5.19 -20.63 -0.28
CA ALA A 219 4.93 -20.62 -1.71
C ALA A 219 6.17 -20.24 -2.53
N GLY A 220 6.91 -19.22 -2.08
CA GLY A 220 8.02 -18.62 -2.81
C GLY A 220 9.42 -19.15 -2.49
N LEU A 221 9.56 -19.98 -1.45
CA LEU A 221 10.85 -20.56 -1.02
C LEU A 221 10.94 -22.06 -1.29
N ASN A 222 12.15 -22.55 -1.54
CA ASN A 222 12.42 -23.98 -1.46
C ASN A 222 12.62 -24.43 0.01
N MET A 223 12.59 -25.73 0.28
CA MET A 223 12.71 -26.30 1.63
C MET A 223 14.00 -25.90 2.34
N ARG A 224 15.09 -25.72 1.59
CA ARG A 224 16.39 -25.32 2.14
C ARG A 224 16.37 -23.88 2.62
N GLN A 225 15.87 -22.97 1.80
CA GLN A 225 15.68 -21.56 2.16
C GLN A 225 14.68 -21.43 3.31
N PHE A 226 13.52 -22.08 3.19
CA PHE A 226 12.46 -22.05 4.22
C PHE A 226 12.96 -22.61 5.56
N GLY A 227 13.65 -23.75 5.54
CA GLY A 227 14.27 -24.30 6.74
C GLY A 227 15.36 -23.39 7.32
N GLY A 228 16.07 -22.64 6.47
CA GLY A 228 16.99 -21.58 6.86
C GLY A 228 16.31 -20.45 7.65
N VAL A 229 15.21 -19.91 7.12
CA VAL A 229 14.39 -18.89 7.80
C VAL A 229 13.89 -19.43 9.15
N LEU A 230 13.40 -20.67 9.21
CA LEU A 230 13.00 -21.28 10.48
C LEU A 230 14.18 -21.45 11.45
N ALA A 231 15.36 -21.81 10.95
CA ALA A 231 16.57 -21.93 11.77
C ALA A 231 17.03 -20.57 12.32
N HIS A 232 16.85 -19.47 11.56
CA HIS A 232 17.04 -18.11 12.05
C HIS A 232 16.10 -17.83 13.23
N GLU A 233 14.79 -18.01 13.02
CA GLU A 233 13.76 -17.76 14.03
C GLU A 233 14.02 -18.57 15.31
N PHE A 234 14.31 -19.86 15.18
CA PHE A 234 14.64 -20.72 16.31
C PHE A 234 16.03 -20.44 16.91
N GLY A 235 16.93 -19.80 16.18
CA GLY A 235 18.25 -19.37 16.64
C GLY A 235 18.15 -18.44 17.84
N HIS A 236 17.15 -17.54 17.87
CA HIS A 236 16.84 -16.70 19.03
C HIS A 236 16.50 -17.51 20.29
N PHE A 237 16.07 -18.77 20.12
CA PHE A 237 15.61 -19.69 21.16
C PHE A 237 16.62 -20.80 21.51
N SER A 238 17.87 -20.70 21.06
CA SER A 238 18.88 -21.74 21.32
C SER A 238 19.68 -21.54 22.61
N GLN A 239 19.71 -20.31 23.16
CA GLN A 239 20.57 -19.96 24.31
C GLN A 239 19.79 -19.73 25.60
N GLY A 240 19.21 -20.79 26.20
CA GLY A 240 18.44 -20.79 27.46
C GLY A 240 18.27 -19.46 28.24
N ALA A 241 19.29 -19.02 29.00
CA ALA A 241 19.22 -17.79 29.80
C ALA A 241 19.36 -16.49 28.98
N GLY A 242 20.17 -16.50 27.91
CA GLY A 242 20.32 -15.37 26.99
C GLY A 242 19.03 -15.11 26.20
N MET A 243 18.39 -16.17 25.69
CA MET A 243 17.09 -16.14 25.00
C MET A 243 16.05 -15.35 25.81
N ARG A 244 15.89 -15.68 27.10
CA ARG A 244 14.87 -15.05 27.94
C ARG A 244 15.09 -13.55 28.12
N LEU A 245 16.35 -13.13 28.25
CA LEU A 245 16.73 -11.72 28.35
C LEU A 245 16.51 -10.99 27.02
N SER A 246 16.90 -11.61 25.90
CA SER A 246 16.65 -11.12 24.54
C SER A 246 15.15 -10.95 24.25
N TRP A 247 14.34 -11.94 24.60
CA TRP A 247 12.89 -11.91 24.48
C TRP A 247 12.28 -10.79 25.34
N LEU A 248 12.79 -10.57 26.56
CA LEU A 248 12.37 -9.46 27.40
C LEU A 248 12.66 -8.12 26.72
N ILE A 249 13.88 -7.91 26.22
CA ILE A 249 14.25 -6.67 25.52
C ILE A 249 13.32 -6.41 24.34
N ARG A 250 13.09 -7.41 23.47
CA ARG A 250 12.17 -7.31 22.32
C ARG A 250 10.74 -7.02 22.76
N SER A 251 10.25 -7.70 23.79
CA SER A 251 8.90 -7.51 24.31
C SER A 251 8.69 -6.10 24.86
N MET A 252 9.71 -5.54 25.51
CA MET A 252 9.65 -4.19 26.06
C MET A 252 9.72 -3.13 24.96
N ASN A 253 10.60 -3.28 23.97
CA ASN A 253 10.64 -2.39 22.80
C ASN A 253 9.31 -2.43 22.02
N TYR A 254 8.76 -3.62 21.77
CA TYR A 254 7.46 -3.76 21.12
C TYR A 254 6.34 -3.13 21.96
N TRP A 255 6.33 -3.34 23.28
CA TRP A 255 5.35 -2.72 24.17
C TRP A 255 5.41 -1.19 24.11
N PHE A 256 6.60 -0.59 24.13
CA PHE A 256 6.76 0.85 23.96
C PHE A 256 6.30 1.34 22.58
N ALA A 257 6.76 0.70 21.50
CA ALA A 257 6.37 1.07 20.13
C ALA A 257 4.85 1.03 19.95
N ARG A 258 4.22 -0.03 20.46
CA ARG A 258 2.77 -0.19 20.45
C ARG A 258 2.08 0.96 21.18
N LEU A 259 2.50 1.32 22.39
CA LEU A 259 1.88 2.41 23.14
C LEU A 259 2.08 3.80 22.51
N VAL A 260 3.11 3.96 21.69
CA VAL A 260 3.43 5.22 21.02
C VAL A 260 2.66 5.36 19.71
N TYR A 261 2.59 4.29 18.92
CA TYR A 261 2.06 4.33 17.56
C TYR A 261 0.64 3.79 17.41
N GLU A 262 0.23 2.79 18.20
CA GLU A 262 -1.12 2.21 18.10
C GLU A 262 -2.15 3.22 18.63
N ARG A 263 -2.94 3.80 17.72
CA ARG A 263 -4.15 4.57 18.08
C ARG A 263 -5.23 3.57 18.47
N ASP A 264 -5.96 3.86 19.54
CA ASP A 264 -7.05 3.00 19.98
C ASP A 264 -8.42 3.69 19.84
N SER A 265 -9.47 2.89 19.99
CA SER A 265 -10.87 3.35 19.92
C SER A 265 -11.23 4.47 20.90
N TRP A 266 -10.45 4.69 21.96
CA TRP A 266 -10.67 5.83 22.86
C TRP A 266 -10.10 7.12 22.27
N ASP A 267 -8.96 7.05 21.58
CA ASP A 267 -8.36 8.19 20.89
C ASP A 267 -9.26 8.62 19.73
N GLU A 268 -9.79 7.67 18.96
CA GLU A 268 -10.76 7.91 17.87
C GLU A 268 -12.05 8.55 18.40
N ARG A 269 -12.64 7.99 19.46
CA ARG A 269 -13.84 8.55 20.11
C ARG A 269 -13.60 9.93 20.69
N LEU A 270 -12.43 10.17 21.28
CA LEU A 270 -12.08 11.48 21.83
C LEU A 270 -12.00 12.53 20.72
N GLU A 271 -11.45 12.16 19.57
CA GLU A 271 -11.41 13.01 18.39
C GLU A 271 -12.81 13.26 17.81
N GLU A 272 -13.63 12.22 17.68
CA GLU A 272 -15.01 12.30 17.20
C GLU A 272 -15.88 13.19 18.10
N TYR A 273 -15.85 12.97 19.42
CA TYR A 273 -16.57 13.81 20.39
C TYR A 273 -16.05 15.25 20.44
N SER A 274 -14.75 15.46 20.20
CA SER A 274 -14.17 16.81 20.12
C SER A 274 -14.65 17.59 18.89
N LYS A 275 -15.07 16.92 17.82
CA LYS A 275 -15.61 17.54 16.61
C LYS A 275 -17.10 17.89 16.73
N GLN A 276 -17.85 17.20 17.59
CA GLN A 276 -19.31 17.34 17.72
C GLN A 276 -19.78 18.28 18.86
N LEU A 277 -18.89 18.68 19.78
CA LEU A 277 -19.27 19.44 20.97
C LEU A 277 -18.93 20.94 20.87
N ASP A 278 -19.89 21.77 21.27
CA ASP A 278 -19.79 23.24 21.35
C ASP A 278 -18.54 23.70 22.14
N LEU A 279 -17.88 24.78 21.69
CA LEU A 279 -16.59 25.30 22.19
C LEU A 279 -16.55 25.51 23.72
N ARG A 280 -17.72 25.69 24.35
CA ARG A 280 -17.89 25.88 25.80
C ARG A 280 -17.61 24.62 26.64
N VAL A 281 -17.79 23.44 26.06
CA VAL A 281 -17.47 22.13 26.67
C VAL A 281 -16.20 21.53 26.05
N GLY A 282 -15.86 21.95 24.82
CA GLY A 282 -14.69 21.49 24.07
C GLY A 282 -13.32 21.72 24.74
N TRP A 283 -13.19 22.68 25.66
CA TRP A 283 -11.91 22.91 26.36
C TRP A 283 -11.43 21.72 27.19
N ILE A 284 -12.35 20.93 27.77
CA ILE A 284 -12.00 19.71 28.52
C ILE A 284 -11.44 18.66 27.57
N LEU A 285 -12.01 18.54 26.36
CA LEU A 285 -11.56 17.62 25.32
C LEU A 285 -10.23 18.07 24.70
N LEU A 286 -10.01 19.38 24.55
CA LEU A 286 -8.70 19.93 24.17
C LEU A 286 -7.62 19.60 25.20
N VAL A 287 -7.93 19.76 26.49
CA VAL A 287 -7.03 19.35 27.59
C VAL A 287 -6.79 17.83 27.56
N ALA A 288 -7.82 17.03 27.28
CA ALA A 288 -7.69 15.58 27.09
C ALA A 288 -6.72 15.22 25.96
N ARG A 289 -6.89 15.85 24.78
CA ARG A 289 -6.03 15.62 23.61
C ARG A 289 -4.60 16.02 23.87
N PHE A 290 -4.38 17.19 24.49
CA PHE A 290 -3.05 17.63 24.90
C PHE A 290 -2.40 16.65 25.89
N THR A 291 -3.19 16.13 26.82
CA THR A 291 -2.75 15.14 27.81
C THR A 291 -2.33 13.83 27.15
N VAL A 292 -3.14 13.31 26.21
CA VAL A 292 -2.80 12.12 25.41
C VAL A 292 -1.52 12.34 24.61
N TRP A 293 -1.41 13.48 23.92
CA TRP A 293 -0.20 13.87 23.19
C TRP A 293 1.03 13.91 24.11
N LEU A 294 0.91 14.51 25.29
CA LEU A 294 2.00 14.64 26.25
C LEU A 294 2.45 13.27 26.78
N VAL A 295 1.51 12.40 27.14
CA VAL A 295 1.81 11.03 27.58
C VAL A 295 2.50 10.23 26.48
N ARG A 296 2.01 10.33 25.24
CA ARG A 296 2.62 9.68 24.07
C ARG A 296 4.03 10.20 23.83
N ARG A 297 4.27 11.50 23.98
CA ARG A 297 5.60 12.11 23.83
C ARG A 297 6.56 11.63 24.92
N LEU A 298 6.10 11.49 26.16
CA LEU A 298 6.89 10.92 27.25
C LEU A 298 7.26 9.45 26.97
N LEU A 299 6.29 8.64 26.55
CA LEU A 299 6.53 7.23 26.18
C LEU A 299 7.45 7.10 24.96
N TRP A 300 7.34 8.02 23.99
CA TRP A 300 8.24 8.09 22.84
C TRP A 300 9.69 8.36 23.27
N VAL A 301 9.92 9.22 24.27
CA VAL A 301 11.27 9.42 24.83
C VAL A 301 11.80 8.13 25.47
N PHE A 302 10.99 7.41 26.25
CA PHE A 302 11.40 6.13 26.82
C PHE A 302 11.68 5.07 25.76
N MET A 303 10.87 5.03 24.71
CA MET A 303 11.11 4.21 23.55
C MET A 303 12.46 4.54 22.91
N LEU A 304 12.75 5.82 22.64
CA LEU A 304 14.02 6.26 22.05
C LEU A 304 15.22 5.85 22.92
N VAL A 305 15.12 6.07 24.23
CA VAL A 305 16.14 5.64 25.20
C VAL A 305 16.33 4.13 25.13
N GLY A 306 15.24 3.36 25.12
CA GLY A 306 15.26 1.90 24.96
C GLY A 306 15.95 1.46 23.66
N HIS A 307 15.65 2.11 22.53
CA HIS A 307 16.28 1.83 21.24
C HIS A 307 17.78 2.14 21.26
N VAL A 308 18.20 3.27 21.83
CA VAL A 308 19.62 3.63 21.94
C VAL A 308 20.40 2.62 22.79
N ILE A 309 19.82 2.21 23.92
CA ILE A 309 20.46 1.25 24.84
C ILE A 309 20.54 -0.15 24.22
N SER A 310 19.49 -0.58 23.52
CA SER A 310 19.36 -1.97 23.04
C SER A 310 19.77 -2.18 21.59
N GLY A 311 19.91 -1.13 20.78
CA GLY A 311 20.10 -1.22 19.31
C GLY A 311 21.34 -2.01 18.91
N PHE A 312 22.49 -1.78 19.54
CA PHE A 312 23.70 -2.57 19.27
C PHE A 312 23.51 -4.07 19.59
N LEU A 313 22.87 -4.37 20.71
CA LEU A 313 22.62 -5.75 21.11
C LEU A 313 21.61 -6.42 20.18
N MET A 314 20.55 -5.73 19.79
CA MET A 314 19.56 -6.25 18.82
C MET A 314 20.22 -6.63 17.51
N ARG A 315 21.04 -5.74 16.93
CA ARG A 315 21.79 -6.06 15.72
C ARG A 315 22.72 -7.26 15.89
N GLN A 316 23.40 -7.37 17.03
CA GLN A 316 24.26 -8.53 17.29
C GLN A 316 23.47 -9.83 17.45
N MET A 317 22.25 -9.79 18.01
CA MET A 317 21.36 -10.95 18.10
C MET A 317 20.86 -11.40 16.72
N GLU A 318 20.58 -10.46 15.82
CA GLU A 318 20.23 -10.76 14.43
C GLU A 318 21.41 -11.44 13.71
N PHE A 319 22.63 -10.91 13.86
CA PHE A 319 23.81 -11.55 13.29
C PHE A 319 24.08 -12.94 13.88
N ASP A 320 23.80 -13.15 15.17
CA ASP A 320 23.92 -14.48 15.77
C ASP A 320 22.87 -15.44 15.19
N ALA A 321 21.63 -14.99 14.99
CA ALA A 321 20.56 -15.76 14.34
C ALA A 321 20.89 -16.08 12.87
N ASP A 322 21.47 -15.14 12.12
CA ASP A 322 21.94 -15.35 10.74
C ASP A 322 22.98 -16.47 10.65
N ARG A 323 23.78 -16.68 11.71
CA ARG A 323 24.73 -17.82 11.76
C ARG A 323 24.01 -19.16 11.91
N TYR A 324 22.86 -19.21 12.60
CA TYR A 324 22.04 -20.42 12.66
C TYR A 324 21.50 -20.76 11.26
N GLU A 325 20.97 -19.78 10.54
CA GLU A 325 20.54 -19.96 9.17
C GLU A 325 21.69 -20.37 8.24
N ALA A 326 22.82 -19.65 8.28
CA ALA A 326 23.97 -19.95 7.43
C ALA A 326 24.53 -21.36 7.71
N ARG A 327 24.58 -21.81 8.97
CA ARG A 327 25.01 -23.18 9.31
C ARG A 327 23.96 -24.24 8.96
N PHE A 328 22.68 -23.87 8.94
CA PHE A 328 21.59 -24.76 8.58
C PHE A 328 21.48 -24.93 7.05
N ALA A 329 21.25 -23.84 6.34
CA ALA A 329 20.97 -23.80 4.90
C ALA A 329 22.23 -23.54 4.05
N GLY A 330 23.29 -22.98 4.61
CA GLY A 330 24.51 -22.62 3.89
C GLY A 330 24.62 -21.12 3.61
N SER A 331 25.84 -20.58 3.65
CA SER A 331 26.10 -19.14 3.48
C SER A 331 25.68 -18.59 2.11
N LYS A 332 25.81 -19.39 1.04
CA LYS A 332 25.34 -18.99 -0.31
C LYS A 332 23.81 -18.98 -0.38
N THR A 333 23.17 -19.94 0.29
CA THR A 333 21.72 -20.04 0.34
C THR A 333 21.14 -18.88 1.15
N PHE A 334 21.78 -18.46 2.25
CA PHE A 334 21.39 -17.27 3.01
C PHE A 334 21.24 -16.04 2.10
N ALA A 335 22.25 -15.75 1.26
CA ALA A 335 22.20 -14.61 0.34
C ALA A 335 21.05 -14.73 -0.67
N ARG A 336 20.79 -15.95 -1.19
CA ARG A 336 19.63 -16.22 -2.07
C ARG A 336 18.30 -16.05 -1.32
N THR A 337 18.21 -16.49 -0.07
CA THR A 337 17.02 -16.32 0.77
C THR A 337 16.74 -14.84 1.01
N ALA A 338 17.75 -14.07 1.43
CA ALA A 338 17.61 -12.62 1.69
C ALA A 338 17.10 -11.88 0.44
N ARG A 339 17.70 -12.14 -0.74
CA ARG A 339 17.20 -11.58 -2.00
C ARG A 339 15.77 -12.02 -2.31
N GLN A 340 15.45 -13.30 -2.11
CA GLN A 340 14.10 -13.82 -2.39
C GLN A 340 13.04 -13.21 -1.47
N LEU A 341 13.37 -12.88 -0.21
CA LEU A 341 12.46 -12.17 0.68
C LEU A 341 12.12 -10.76 0.17
N HIS A 342 13.09 -10.04 -0.40
CA HIS A 342 12.84 -8.75 -1.06
C HIS A 342 11.96 -8.88 -2.30
N VAL A 343 12.24 -9.88 -3.15
CA VAL A 343 11.39 -10.20 -4.31
C VAL A 343 9.95 -10.41 -3.85
N LEU A 344 9.73 -11.29 -2.86
CA LEU A 344 8.40 -11.55 -2.34
C LEU A 344 7.77 -10.28 -1.72
N GLY A 345 8.54 -9.46 -1.01
CA GLY A 345 8.08 -8.20 -0.41
C GLY A 345 7.58 -7.20 -1.45
N VAL A 346 8.32 -6.99 -2.54
CA VAL A 346 7.88 -6.16 -3.68
C VAL A 346 6.63 -6.75 -4.32
N SER A 347 6.61 -8.07 -4.54
CA SER A 347 5.45 -8.76 -5.12
C SER A 347 4.21 -8.71 -4.22
N TRP A 348 4.37 -8.61 -2.91
CA TRP A 348 3.27 -8.40 -1.96
C TRP A 348 2.64 -7.04 -2.11
N ASN A 349 3.47 -6.00 -2.23
CA ASN A 349 2.97 -4.65 -2.46
C ASN A 349 2.23 -4.58 -3.80
N GLY A 350 2.78 -5.20 -4.86
CA GLY A 350 2.09 -5.34 -6.14
C GLY A 350 0.75 -6.08 -6.01
N ALA A 351 0.74 -7.23 -5.34
CA ALA A 351 -0.48 -8.00 -5.10
C ALA A 351 -1.51 -7.25 -4.23
N MET A 352 -1.08 -6.38 -3.32
CA MET A 352 -1.97 -5.54 -2.52
C MET A 352 -2.61 -4.44 -3.37
N SER A 353 -1.83 -3.84 -4.28
CA SER A 353 -2.34 -2.88 -5.27
C SER A 353 -3.38 -3.55 -6.18
N ASP A 354 -3.07 -4.73 -6.72
CA ASP A 354 -4.02 -5.54 -7.50
C ASP A 354 -5.28 -5.85 -6.70
N LEU A 355 -5.13 -6.22 -5.42
CA LEU A 355 -6.27 -6.54 -4.55
C LEU A 355 -7.15 -5.32 -4.30
N SER A 356 -6.56 -4.13 -4.15
CA SER A 356 -7.30 -2.87 -4.05
C SER A 356 -8.12 -2.64 -5.31
N LEU A 357 -7.52 -2.76 -6.50
CA LEU A 357 -8.25 -2.65 -7.77
C LEU A 357 -9.40 -3.68 -7.86
N LEU A 358 -9.12 -4.94 -7.53
CA LEU A 358 -10.10 -6.02 -7.55
C LEU A 358 -11.21 -5.85 -6.50
N TYR A 359 -10.92 -5.20 -5.37
CA TYR A 359 -11.92 -4.90 -4.34
C TYR A 359 -12.97 -3.92 -4.86
N HIS A 360 -12.53 -2.85 -5.55
CA HIS A 360 -13.42 -1.89 -6.19
C HIS A 360 -14.31 -2.53 -7.27
N GLU A 361 -13.82 -3.60 -7.91
CA GLU A 361 -14.59 -4.40 -8.88
C GLU A 361 -15.44 -5.52 -8.25
N GLU A 362 -15.46 -5.61 -6.92
CA GLU A 362 -16.10 -6.68 -6.15
C GLU A 362 -15.60 -8.10 -6.51
N ARG A 363 -14.34 -8.22 -6.95
CA ARG A 363 -13.75 -9.44 -7.53
C ARG A 363 -12.45 -9.88 -6.85
N LEU A 364 -12.50 -10.15 -5.54
CA LEU A 364 -11.34 -10.61 -4.78
C LEU A 364 -10.86 -12.00 -5.23
N VAL A 365 -9.56 -12.25 -5.15
CA VAL A 365 -8.97 -13.56 -5.47
C VAL A 365 -9.18 -14.57 -4.34
N ASP A 366 -9.35 -15.84 -4.67
CA ASP A 366 -9.51 -16.93 -3.69
C ASP A 366 -8.19 -17.36 -3.03
N ASN A 367 -7.04 -16.99 -3.61
CA ASN A 367 -5.72 -17.43 -3.18
C ASN A 367 -4.69 -16.31 -3.28
N PHE A 368 -4.51 -15.55 -2.19
CA PHE A 368 -3.60 -14.42 -2.13
C PHE A 368 -2.11 -14.80 -2.26
N PRO A 369 -1.60 -15.89 -1.64
CA PRO A 369 -0.25 -16.39 -1.92
C PRO A 369 0.05 -16.62 -3.40
N SER A 370 -0.95 -17.05 -4.19
CA SER A 370 -0.78 -17.24 -5.63
C SER A 370 -0.70 -15.93 -6.40
N LEU A 371 -1.45 -14.90 -5.98
CA LEU A 371 -1.38 -13.56 -6.57
C LEU A 371 0.00 -12.91 -6.34
N ILE A 372 0.60 -13.15 -5.18
CA ILE A 372 1.97 -12.70 -4.88
C ILE A 372 2.99 -13.38 -5.78
N LEU A 373 2.87 -14.70 -5.99
CA LEU A 373 3.77 -15.40 -6.92
C LEU A 373 3.58 -14.96 -8.37
N LEU A 374 2.35 -14.69 -8.79
CA LEU A 374 2.07 -14.12 -10.11
C LEU A 374 2.81 -12.79 -10.30
N ASN A 375 2.74 -11.91 -9.31
CA ASN A 375 3.47 -10.64 -9.32
C ASN A 375 5.00 -10.85 -9.34
N ALA A 376 5.50 -11.85 -8.61
CA ALA A 376 6.93 -12.19 -8.60
C ALA A 376 7.45 -12.63 -9.99
N GLU A 377 6.66 -13.40 -10.73
CA GLU A 377 6.99 -13.83 -12.11
C GLU A 377 6.99 -12.66 -13.10
N GLN A 378 6.19 -11.62 -12.84
CA GLN A 378 6.06 -10.45 -13.71
C GLN A 378 7.11 -9.36 -13.45
N ILE A 379 7.94 -9.48 -12.41
CA ILE A 379 9.02 -8.51 -12.14
C ILE A 379 10.03 -8.53 -13.30
N ARG A 380 10.06 -7.42 -14.05
CA ARG A 380 10.96 -7.19 -15.19
C ARG A 380 12.42 -7.15 -14.73
N GLU A 381 13.35 -7.27 -15.69
CA GLU A 381 14.79 -7.14 -15.40
C GLU A 381 15.16 -5.84 -14.66
N ARG A 382 14.50 -4.72 -14.99
CA ARG A 382 14.72 -3.43 -14.29
C ARG A 382 14.37 -3.55 -12.80
N GLY A 383 13.19 -4.09 -12.48
CA GLY A 383 12.78 -4.30 -11.09
C GLY A 383 13.69 -5.27 -10.34
N GLN A 384 14.19 -6.32 -11.02
CA GLN A 384 15.17 -7.22 -10.42
C GLN A 384 16.50 -6.51 -10.11
N ARG A 385 16.99 -5.65 -11.02
CA ARG A 385 18.20 -4.84 -10.79
C ARG A 385 18.00 -3.83 -9.67
N ALA A 386 16.85 -3.17 -9.60
CA ALA A 386 16.52 -2.24 -8.52
C ALA A 386 16.54 -2.92 -7.15
N ILE A 387 16.03 -4.15 -7.04
CA ILE A 387 16.12 -4.96 -5.80
C ILE A 387 17.60 -5.25 -5.45
N ASP A 388 18.40 -5.62 -6.44
CA ASP A 388 19.83 -5.90 -6.23
C ASP A 388 20.59 -4.63 -5.79
N GLU A 389 20.32 -3.48 -6.42
CA GLU A 389 20.88 -2.18 -6.07
C GLU A 389 20.46 -1.75 -4.66
N MET A 390 19.17 -1.86 -4.31
CA MET A 390 18.66 -1.59 -2.97
C MET A 390 19.39 -2.40 -1.90
N ILE A 391 19.61 -3.70 -2.13
CA ILE A 391 20.37 -4.54 -1.20
C ILE A 391 21.82 -4.05 -1.08
N ILE A 392 22.48 -3.71 -2.20
CA ILE A 392 23.89 -3.29 -2.23
C ILE A 392 24.09 -1.91 -1.59
N GLU A 393 23.15 -0.98 -1.78
CA GLU A 393 23.25 0.39 -1.30
C GLU A 393 22.74 0.58 0.12
N SER A 394 21.98 -0.40 0.64
CA SER A 394 21.44 -0.37 2.00
C SER A 394 22.52 -0.12 3.06
N LYS A 395 22.23 0.81 3.98
CA LYS A 395 23.09 1.17 5.11
C LYS A 395 22.29 1.06 6.40
N THR A 396 22.91 0.49 7.42
CA THR A 396 22.34 0.48 8.77
C THR A 396 22.42 1.89 9.36
N ALA A 397 21.28 2.52 9.63
CA ALA A 397 21.23 3.80 10.31
C ALA A 397 21.53 3.66 11.82
N ALA A 398 21.74 4.80 12.49
CA ALA A 398 22.10 4.82 13.91
C ALA A 398 20.99 4.24 14.81
N PHE A 399 19.72 4.40 14.40
CA PHE A 399 18.56 3.98 15.17
C PHE A 399 17.92 2.66 14.68
N ASP A 400 18.47 2.05 13.62
CA ASP A 400 17.95 0.79 13.11
C ASP A 400 18.22 -0.35 14.09
N THR A 401 17.15 -1.04 14.44
CA THR A 401 17.16 -2.20 15.34
C THR A 401 17.60 -3.48 14.63
N HIS A 402 17.46 -3.52 13.31
CA HIS A 402 17.92 -4.60 12.43
C HIS A 402 19.08 -4.09 11.55
N PRO A 403 20.13 -4.89 11.35
CA PRO A 403 21.20 -4.53 10.42
C PRO A 403 20.72 -4.64 8.97
N CYS A 404 21.27 -3.82 8.07
CA CYS A 404 20.94 -3.92 6.66
C CYS A 404 21.39 -5.25 6.05
N ASP A 405 20.69 -5.73 5.02
CA ASP A 405 20.96 -7.06 4.44
C ASP A 405 22.36 -7.16 3.83
N ARG A 406 22.93 -6.05 3.35
CA ARG A 406 24.32 -6.01 2.90
C ARG A 406 25.29 -6.51 3.97
N GLU A 407 25.13 -6.02 5.21
CA GLU A 407 25.97 -6.42 6.35
C GLU A 407 25.67 -7.86 6.78
N ARG A 408 24.39 -8.24 6.80
CA ARG A 408 23.96 -9.61 7.15
C ARG A 408 24.53 -10.64 6.19
N ILE A 409 24.40 -10.40 4.89
CA ILE A 409 24.95 -11.26 3.83
C ILE A 409 26.47 -11.33 3.94
N ALA A 410 27.15 -10.20 4.14
CA ALA A 410 28.59 -10.16 4.31
C ALA A 410 29.07 -10.96 5.53
N ARG A 411 28.36 -10.88 6.67
CA ARG A 411 28.68 -11.67 7.87
C ARG A 411 28.34 -13.15 7.71
N ALA A 412 27.19 -13.49 7.14
CA ALA A 412 26.81 -14.88 6.85
C ALA A 412 27.81 -15.55 5.89
N ALA A 413 28.36 -14.81 4.93
CA ALA A 413 29.41 -15.29 4.03
C ALA A 413 30.71 -15.67 4.75
N GLN A 414 31.04 -15.02 5.86
CA GLN A 414 32.25 -15.33 6.65
C GLN A 414 32.18 -16.69 7.36
N GLU A 415 30.97 -17.21 7.63
CA GLU A 415 30.80 -18.55 8.20
C GLU A 415 31.27 -19.66 7.25
N LYS A 416 31.32 -19.39 5.93
CA LYS A 416 31.73 -20.36 4.88
C LYS A 416 31.06 -21.72 5.05
N ALA A 417 29.78 -21.71 5.46
CA ALA A 417 29.04 -22.92 5.77
C ALA A 417 28.38 -23.48 4.50
N ASP A 418 28.51 -24.78 4.28
CA ASP A 418 27.79 -25.47 3.21
C ASP A 418 26.33 -25.73 3.58
N GLY A 419 26.00 -25.73 4.88
CA GLY A 419 24.66 -26.04 5.40
C GLY A 419 24.49 -27.52 5.74
N ILE A 420 23.88 -27.82 6.88
CA ILE A 420 23.57 -29.22 7.26
C ILE A 420 22.36 -29.79 6.50
N PHE A 421 21.56 -28.97 5.83
CA PHE A 421 20.40 -29.40 5.05
C PHE A 421 20.52 -28.95 3.59
N GLN A 422 20.33 -29.87 2.64
CA GLN A 422 20.65 -29.66 1.22
C GLN A 422 19.48 -29.86 0.24
N LEU A 423 18.26 -30.19 0.72
CA LEU A 423 17.13 -30.48 -0.17
C LEU A 423 16.48 -29.20 -0.71
N GLU A 424 16.48 -29.01 -2.02
CA GLU A 424 15.94 -27.81 -2.69
C GLU A 424 14.57 -28.03 -3.35
N LEU A 425 13.79 -29.01 -2.90
CA LEU A 425 12.40 -29.16 -3.32
C LEU A 425 11.55 -27.96 -2.86
N PRO A 426 10.42 -27.63 -3.51
CA PRO A 426 9.53 -26.56 -3.06
C PRO A 426 9.08 -26.73 -1.59
N ALA A 427 9.09 -25.66 -0.79
CA ALA A 427 8.66 -25.74 0.61
C ALA A 427 7.17 -26.10 0.73
N ALA A 428 6.36 -25.74 -0.26
CA ALA A 428 4.96 -26.15 -0.39
C ALA A 428 4.74 -27.67 -0.24
N HIS A 429 5.72 -28.51 -0.61
CA HIS A 429 5.63 -29.97 -0.47
C HIS A 429 5.64 -30.44 0.99
N LEU A 430 6.03 -29.59 1.95
CA LEU A 430 5.91 -29.89 3.39
C LEU A 430 4.45 -29.98 3.86
N PHE A 431 3.53 -29.41 3.07
CA PHE A 431 2.10 -29.35 3.35
C PHE A 431 1.36 -30.33 2.44
N ARG A 432 0.50 -31.16 3.03
CA ARG A 432 -0.35 -32.13 2.31
C ARG A 432 -1.41 -31.41 1.48
N ARG A 433 -1.94 -30.30 2.00
CA ARG A 433 -3.05 -29.54 1.40
C ARG A 433 -2.71 -28.07 1.24
N PHE A 434 -1.53 -27.78 0.70
CA PHE A 434 -1.01 -26.41 0.59
C PHE A 434 -2.00 -25.46 -0.08
N GLU A 435 -2.56 -25.83 -1.23
CA GLU A 435 -3.51 -24.99 -1.96
C GLU A 435 -4.79 -24.70 -1.17
N GLU A 436 -5.38 -25.72 -0.53
CA GLU A 436 -6.58 -25.55 0.30
C GLU A 436 -6.30 -24.65 1.51
N LEU A 437 -5.13 -24.80 2.15
CA LEU A 437 -4.71 -23.96 3.27
C LEU A 437 -4.46 -22.52 2.84
N SER A 438 -3.85 -22.30 1.68
CA SER A 438 -3.64 -20.97 1.10
C SER A 438 -4.97 -20.25 0.85
N LYS A 439 -5.98 -20.94 0.31
CA LYS A 439 -7.32 -20.39 0.13
C LYS A 439 -8.02 -20.10 1.46
N ALA A 440 -7.89 -21.02 2.43
CA ALA A 440 -8.50 -20.87 3.75
C ALA A 440 -7.91 -19.69 4.54
N VAL A 441 -6.58 -19.48 4.48
CA VAL A 441 -5.94 -18.34 5.14
C VAL A 441 -6.22 -17.03 4.41
N THR A 442 -6.37 -17.06 3.08
CA THR A 442 -6.82 -15.90 2.30
C THR A 442 -8.20 -15.42 2.76
N TRP A 443 -9.12 -16.36 3.00
CA TRP A 443 -10.42 -16.04 3.59
C TRP A 443 -10.30 -15.42 4.99
N ASP A 444 -9.48 -16.00 5.86
CA ASP A 444 -9.27 -15.49 7.22
C ASP A 444 -8.65 -14.08 7.19
N PHE A 445 -7.71 -13.82 6.27
CA PHE A 445 -7.10 -12.51 6.01
C PHE A 445 -8.15 -11.47 5.57
N TYR A 446 -8.99 -11.77 4.58
CA TYR A 446 -10.06 -10.85 4.18
C TYR A 446 -11.08 -10.61 5.27
N ARG A 447 -11.36 -11.62 6.12
CA ARG A 447 -12.28 -11.44 7.26
C ARG A 447 -11.69 -10.49 8.30
N GLU A 448 -10.38 -10.52 8.53
CA GLU A 448 -9.69 -9.57 9.40
C GLU A 448 -9.78 -8.14 8.86
N MET A 449 -9.65 -7.97 7.54
CA MET A 449 -9.67 -6.65 6.89
C MET A 449 -11.07 -6.07 6.68
N LEU A 450 -12.04 -6.88 6.22
CA LEU A 450 -13.36 -6.43 5.78
C LEU A 450 -14.49 -6.76 6.78
N GLY A 451 -14.22 -7.56 7.81
CA GLY A 451 -15.21 -7.92 8.83
C GLY A 451 -16.49 -8.50 8.23
N SER A 452 -17.62 -7.86 8.52
CA SER A 452 -18.96 -8.26 8.05
C SER A 452 -19.23 -7.93 6.58
N GLU A 453 -18.41 -7.12 5.92
CA GLU A 453 -18.59 -6.74 4.51
C GLU A 453 -18.13 -7.83 3.53
N LEU A 454 -17.38 -8.83 4.01
CA LEU A 454 -16.89 -9.94 3.20
C LEU A 454 -18.04 -10.85 2.76
N LYS A 455 -18.34 -10.85 1.46
CA LYS A 455 -19.31 -11.75 0.83
C LYS A 455 -18.61 -12.85 0.05
N LYS A 456 -19.03 -14.11 0.23
CA LYS A 456 -18.50 -15.26 -0.54
C LYS A 456 -18.66 -15.11 -2.05
N SER A 457 -19.68 -14.39 -2.50
CA SER A 457 -19.93 -14.13 -3.92
C SER A 457 -18.86 -13.27 -4.59
N ARG A 458 -18.08 -12.50 -3.81
CA ARG A 458 -17.00 -11.63 -4.28
C ARG A 458 -15.66 -12.36 -4.45
N ILE A 459 -15.59 -13.65 -4.12
CA ILE A 459 -14.34 -14.42 -4.18
C ILE A 459 -14.31 -15.27 -5.46
N HIS A 460 -13.27 -15.08 -6.25
CA HIS A 460 -13.11 -15.68 -7.57
C HIS A 460 -11.79 -16.47 -7.67
N PRO A 461 -11.76 -17.55 -8.47
CA PRO A 461 -10.54 -18.30 -8.73
C PRO A 461 -9.42 -17.42 -9.29
N ILE A 462 -8.23 -17.53 -8.72
CA ILE A 462 -7.05 -16.76 -9.14
C ILE A 462 -6.75 -16.91 -10.64
N GLU A 463 -7.01 -18.06 -11.27
CA GLU A 463 -6.73 -18.28 -12.69
C GLU A 463 -7.63 -17.44 -13.61
N LYS A 464 -8.81 -17.06 -13.14
CA LYS A 464 -9.68 -16.12 -13.86
C LYS A 464 -9.20 -14.69 -13.66
N MET A 465 -8.81 -14.35 -12.43
CA MET A 465 -8.38 -13.00 -12.08
C MET A 465 -7.01 -12.67 -12.68
N ALA A 466 -6.09 -13.63 -12.74
CA ALA A 466 -4.78 -13.47 -13.39
C ALA A 466 -4.92 -13.11 -14.87
N ARG A 467 -5.85 -13.75 -15.60
CA ARG A 467 -6.13 -13.39 -17.00
C ARG A 467 -6.74 -12.00 -17.12
N HIS A 468 -7.69 -11.65 -16.25
CA HIS A 468 -8.28 -10.31 -16.22
C HIS A 468 -7.25 -9.21 -15.95
N LEU A 469 -6.35 -9.44 -14.98
CA LEU A 469 -5.24 -8.53 -14.68
C LEU A 469 -4.27 -8.42 -15.87
N GLN A 470 -3.92 -9.53 -16.51
CA GLN A 470 -3.06 -9.53 -17.70
C GLN A 470 -3.70 -8.76 -18.86
N GLU A 471 -4.99 -9.01 -19.15
CA GLU A 471 -5.73 -8.32 -20.21
C GLU A 471 -5.76 -6.80 -19.97
N LYS A 472 -5.96 -6.37 -18.72
CA LYS A 472 -5.86 -4.95 -18.33
C LYS A 472 -4.46 -4.40 -18.52
N GLN A 473 -3.43 -5.12 -18.09
CA GLN A 473 -2.05 -4.69 -18.24
C GLN A 473 -1.65 -4.57 -19.72
N ASP A 474 -2.09 -5.50 -20.56
CA ASP A 474 -1.85 -5.47 -22.00
C ASP A 474 -2.61 -4.33 -22.68
N THR A 475 -3.82 -4.01 -22.20
CA THR A 475 -4.62 -2.86 -22.62
C THR A 475 -3.90 -1.57 -22.29
N TRP A 476 -3.40 -1.44 -21.06
CA TRP A 476 -2.61 -0.30 -20.61
C TRP A 476 -1.31 -0.12 -21.40
N LYS A 477 -0.55 -1.21 -21.59
CA LYS A 477 0.68 -1.19 -22.40
C LYS A 477 0.43 -0.76 -23.84
N SER A 478 -0.64 -1.27 -24.46
CA SER A 478 -0.99 -0.91 -25.84
C SER A 478 -1.37 0.57 -25.93
N LEU A 479 -2.11 1.07 -24.95
CA LEU A 479 -2.47 2.49 -24.85
C LEU A 479 -1.21 3.38 -24.75
N HIS A 480 -0.31 3.08 -23.80
CA HIS A 480 0.93 3.84 -23.62
C HIS A 480 1.86 3.75 -24.83
N ARG A 481 2.03 2.55 -25.41
CA ARG A 481 2.85 2.34 -26.60
C ARG A 481 2.29 3.09 -27.80
N PHE A 482 0.97 3.07 -28.00
CA PHE A 482 0.33 3.76 -29.11
C PHE A 482 0.60 5.28 -29.05
N PHE A 483 0.45 5.90 -27.89
CA PHE A 483 0.67 7.34 -27.70
C PHE A 483 2.10 7.71 -27.26
N GLN A 484 3.03 6.75 -27.19
CA GLN A 484 4.39 6.95 -26.69
C GLN A 484 4.43 7.63 -25.30
N GLY A 485 3.51 7.22 -24.43
CA GLY A 485 3.35 7.73 -23.07
C GLY A 485 2.73 9.12 -22.96
N GLN A 486 2.27 9.72 -24.07
CA GLN A 486 1.75 11.08 -24.11
C GLN A 486 0.23 11.07 -24.39
N LEU A 487 -0.57 10.76 -23.36
CA LEU A 487 -2.02 10.65 -23.48
C LEU A 487 -2.74 11.64 -22.58
N ALA A 488 -3.60 12.47 -23.17
CA ALA A 488 -4.45 13.43 -22.47
C ALA A 488 -5.88 12.89 -22.28
N LEU A 489 -6.11 12.01 -21.29
CA LEU A 489 -7.41 11.36 -21.06
C LEU A 489 -8.58 12.33 -20.76
N TYR A 490 -8.27 13.54 -20.29
CA TYR A 490 -9.26 14.58 -19.98
C TYR A 490 -9.53 15.54 -21.14
N ARG A 491 -8.95 15.29 -22.33
CA ARG A 491 -9.16 16.11 -23.52
C ARG A 491 -9.94 15.32 -24.59
N PRO A 492 -11.04 15.89 -25.14
CA PRO A 492 -11.77 15.22 -26.20
C PRO A 492 -10.96 15.18 -27.50
N PHE A 493 -10.97 14.03 -28.16
CA PHE A 493 -10.45 13.83 -29.50
C PHE A 493 -11.30 14.60 -30.51
N GLN A 494 -10.63 15.25 -31.47
CA GLN A 494 -11.29 15.96 -32.56
C GLN A 494 -11.75 14.99 -33.64
N GLY A 495 -13.04 15.04 -34.00
CA GLY A 495 -13.61 14.27 -35.12
C GLY A 495 -13.71 12.75 -34.93
N PRO A 496 -14.17 12.23 -33.77
CA PRO A 496 -14.27 10.79 -33.50
C PRO A 496 -15.15 10.04 -34.51
N GLU A 497 -16.12 10.72 -35.14
CA GLU A 497 -16.97 10.16 -36.20
C GLU A 497 -16.19 9.71 -37.44
N GLU A 498 -14.95 10.19 -37.61
CA GLU A 498 -14.09 9.76 -38.70
C GLU A 498 -13.78 8.26 -38.66
N ALA A 499 -13.62 7.66 -37.47
CA ALA A 499 -13.37 6.23 -37.32
C ALA A 499 -14.50 5.36 -37.90
N GLN A 500 -15.73 5.89 -37.92
CA GLN A 500 -16.92 5.19 -38.41
C GLN A 500 -17.20 5.42 -39.91
N LYS A 501 -16.47 6.31 -40.59
CA LYS A 501 -16.68 6.56 -42.03
C LYS A 501 -16.32 5.33 -42.88
N PRO A 502 -17.12 4.99 -43.90
CA PRO A 502 -16.86 3.84 -44.77
C PRO A 502 -15.51 3.99 -45.50
N VAL A 503 -14.87 2.86 -45.80
CA VAL A 503 -13.62 2.83 -46.57
C VAL A 503 -13.96 2.71 -48.04
N THR A 504 -13.87 3.82 -48.77
CA THR A 504 -14.03 3.85 -50.24
C THR A 504 -12.73 3.54 -50.99
N ASN A 505 -11.56 3.82 -50.38
CA ASN A 505 -10.25 3.51 -50.94
C ASN A 505 -9.28 3.10 -49.82
N ALA A 506 -9.07 1.79 -49.66
CA ALA A 506 -8.20 1.25 -48.61
C ALA A 506 -6.75 1.71 -48.73
N ALA A 507 -6.23 1.86 -49.95
CA ALA A 507 -4.85 2.32 -50.17
C ALA A 507 -4.64 3.77 -49.71
N ALA A 508 -5.62 4.64 -49.93
CA ALA A 508 -5.57 6.03 -49.46
C ALA A 508 -5.66 6.11 -47.92
N VAL A 509 -6.47 5.27 -47.28
CA VAL A 509 -6.55 5.21 -45.80
C VAL A 509 -5.26 4.66 -45.21
N LEU A 510 -4.65 3.65 -45.84
CA LEU A 510 -3.35 3.11 -45.42
C LEU A 510 -2.22 4.14 -45.57
N ASP A 511 -2.20 4.91 -46.67
CA ASP A 511 -1.25 6.01 -46.85
C ASP A 511 -1.42 7.07 -45.76
N ARG A 512 -2.66 7.43 -45.44
CA ARG A 512 -2.97 8.34 -44.32
C ARG A 512 -2.48 7.80 -42.98
N LEU A 513 -2.73 6.52 -42.68
CA LEU A 513 -2.26 5.86 -41.46
C LEU A 513 -0.72 5.94 -41.32
N ARG A 514 0.02 5.64 -42.40
CA ARG A 514 1.49 5.73 -42.40
C ARG A 514 1.97 7.15 -42.14
N LYS A 515 1.40 8.13 -42.86
CA LYS A 515 1.76 9.55 -42.72
C LYS A 515 1.42 10.12 -41.35
N SER A 516 0.25 9.77 -40.80
CA SER A 516 -0.16 10.25 -39.48
C SER A 516 0.69 9.63 -38.37
N ARG A 517 1.04 8.34 -38.50
CA ARG A 517 1.98 7.68 -37.59
C ARG A 517 3.36 8.35 -37.59
N GLU A 518 3.93 8.60 -38.76
CA GLU A 518 5.22 9.30 -38.88
C GLU A 518 5.14 10.73 -38.32
N SER A 519 4.08 11.47 -38.68
CA SER A 519 3.83 12.82 -38.18
C SER A 519 3.68 12.89 -36.65
N MET A 520 3.04 11.89 -36.05
CA MET A 520 2.88 11.77 -34.60
C MET A 520 4.24 11.57 -33.92
N LEU A 521 5.06 10.64 -34.43
CA LEU A 521 6.40 10.36 -33.89
C LEU A 521 7.34 11.56 -34.01
N GLN A 522 7.26 12.34 -35.09
CA GLN A 522 8.05 13.57 -35.25
C GLN A 522 7.67 14.67 -34.26
N LYS A 523 6.47 14.62 -33.68
CA LYS A 523 5.92 15.67 -32.81
C LYS A 523 5.90 15.31 -31.32
N VAL A 524 6.18 14.05 -30.96
CA VAL A 524 6.07 13.55 -29.58
C VAL A 524 6.95 14.32 -28.59
N GLU A 525 8.20 14.61 -28.95
CA GLU A 525 9.13 15.34 -28.07
C GLU A 525 8.67 16.79 -27.85
N GLY A 526 8.27 17.47 -28.93
CA GLY A 526 7.71 18.82 -28.84
C GLY A 526 6.40 18.86 -28.05
N PHE A 527 5.58 17.82 -28.13
CA PHE A 527 4.40 17.69 -27.27
C PHE A 527 4.82 17.54 -25.81
N ARG A 528 5.73 16.60 -25.49
CA ARG A 528 6.19 16.33 -24.12
C ARG A 528 6.73 17.58 -23.42
N GLU A 529 7.57 18.35 -24.11
CA GLU A 529 8.15 19.60 -23.57
C GLU A 529 7.10 20.67 -23.24
N ASN A 530 6.01 20.73 -24.01
CA ASN A 530 4.97 21.75 -23.84
C ASN A 530 3.77 21.25 -23.02
N TRP A 531 3.59 19.93 -22.90
CA TRP A 531 2.47 19.31 -22.19
C TRP A 531 2.52 19.59 -20.70
N LYS A 532 3.68 19.46 -20.05
CA LYS A 532 3.82 19.75 -18.60
C LYS A 532 3.36 21.18 -18.27
N LEU A 533 3.80 22.16 -19.06
CA LEU A 533 3.36 23.57 -18.91
C LEU A 533 1.88 23.75 -19.21
N PHE A 534 1.33 23.01 -20.17
CA PHE A 534 -0.09 23.07 -20.50
C PHE A 534 -0.96 22.49 -19.37
N ASP A 535 -0.53 21.36 -18.80
CA ASP A 535 -1.19 20.67 -17.70
C ASP A 535 -1.15 21.49 -16.40
N GLU A 536 -0.01 22.13 -16.10
CA GLU A 536 0.09 23.12 -15.02
C GLU A 536 -0.88 24.31 -15.22
N CYS A 537 -1.05 24.78 -16.46
CA CYS A 537 -2.02 25.83 -16.77
C CYS A 537 -3.47 25.33 -16.60
N ASP A 538 -3.76 24.09 -16.99
CA ASP A 538 -5.08 23.49 -16.83
C ASP A 538 -5.44 23.32 -15.34
N THR A 539 -4.49 22.82 -14.54
CA THR A 539 -4.59 22.75 -13.07
C THR A 539 -4.86 24.12 -12.46
N ARG A 540 -4.13 25.17 -12.86
CA ARG A 540 -4.41 26.55 -12.40
C ARG A 540 -5.80 27.01 -12.80
N LEU A 541 -6.27 26.71 -14.01
CA LEU A 541 -7.63 27.06 -14.43
C LEU A 541 -8.70 26.32 -13.61
N ILE A 542 -8.43 25.11 -13.14
CA ILE A 542 -9.31 24.36 -12.22
C ILE A 542 -9.39 25.09 -10.87
N GLU A 543 -8.24 25.43 -10.28
CA GLU A 543 -8.17 26.17 -9.02
C GLU A 543 -8.89 27.54 -9.13
N ILE A 544 -8.70 28.26 -10.23
CA ILE A 544 -9.37 29.54 -10.50
C ILE A 544 -10.89 29.36 -10.54
N ARG A 545 -11.39 28.33 -11.24
CA ARG A 545 -12.84 28.06 -11.27
C ARG A 545 -13.39 27.70 -9.88
N MET A 546 -12.63 26.93 -9.10
CA MET A 546 -12.98 26.63 -7.71
C MET A 546 -13.01 27.88 -6.83
N ALA A 547 -11.98 28.73 -6.92
CA ALA A 547 -11.92 29.99 -6.20
C ALA A 547 -13.07 30.93 -6.58
N GLU A 548 -13.42 31.02 -7.87
CA GLU A 548 -14.58 31.78 -8.35
C GLU A 548 -15.88 31.28 -7.67
N LEU A 549 -16.06 29.96 -7.59
CA LEU A 549 -17.22 29.35 -6.94
C LEU A 549 -17.24 29.66 -5.44
N LEU A 550 -16.10 29.52 -4.74
CA LEU A 550 -15.98 29.78 -3.30
C LEU A 550 -16.21 31.25 -2.94
N LEU A 551 -15.59 32.21 -3.64
CA LEU A 551 -15.80 33.64 -3.38
C LEU A 551 -17.25 34.07 -3.62
N ARG A 552 -17.89 33.56 -4.68
CA ARG A 552 -19.32 33.81 -4.95
C ARG A 552 -20.23 33.29 -3.83
N THR A 553 -19.78 32.31 -3.06
CA THR A 553 -20.50 31.80 -1.89
C THR A 553 -20.19 32.53 -0.59
N GLY A 554 -19.26 33.50 -0.62
CA GLY A 554 -18.85 34.30 0.53
C GLY A 554 -17.88 33.59 1.47
N ILE A 555 -17.33 32.45 1.05
CA ILE A 555 -16.29 31.71 1.78
C ILE A 555 -14.96 32.44 1.59
N ARG A 556 -14.20 32.60 2.68
CA ARG A 556 -12.85 33.16 2.62
C ARG A 556 -11.86 32.08 2.23
N ILE A 557 -11.02 32.40 1.25
CA ILE A 557 -9.96 31.55 0.72
C ILE A 557 -8.64 31.97 1.41
N PRO A 558 -7.95 31.09 2.16
CA PRO A 558 -6.59 31.32 2.63
C PRO A 558 -5.62 31.53 1.47
N ARG A 559 -4.50 32.22 1.73
CA ARG A 559 -3.54 32.60 0.68
C ARG A 559 -2.83 31.39 0.05
N ASP A 560 -2.68 30.33 0.83
CA ASP A 560 -1.94 29.10 0.59
C ASP A 560 -2.85 27.91 0.24
N GLU A 561 -4.15 28.13 0.03
CA GLU A 561 -5.10 27.06 -0.33
C GLU A 561 -4.88 26.53 -1.76
N PHE A 562 -4.33 27.35 -2.66
CA PHE A 562 -4.10 27.02 -4.07
C PHE A 562 -2.66 27.33 -4.49
N SER A 563 -2.24 26.81 -5.65
CA SER A 563 -0.90 27.05 -6.21
C SER A 563 -0.56 28.54 -6.36
N VAL A 564 -1.58 29.39 -6.51
CA VAL A 564 -1.45 30.85 -6.57
C VAL A 564 -2.46 31.55 -5.65
N PRO A 565 -2.17 32.77 -5.17
CA PRO A 565 -3.10 33.52 -4.33
C PRO A 565 -4.39 33.90 -5.08
N LEU A 566 -5.52 33.28 -4.73
CA LEU A 566 -6.84 33.52 -5.34
C LEU A 566 -7.85 34.04 -4.31
N THR A 567 -7.45 35.02 -3.51
CA THR A 567 -8.22 35.50 -2.36
C THR A 567 -9.23 36.61 -2.69
N THR A 568 -9.12 37.21 -3.87
CA THR A 568 -10.01 38.30 -4.34
C THR A 568 -10.44 38.11 -5.79
N ASP A 569 -11.59 38.68 -6.16
CA ASP A 569 -12.09 38.65 -7.56
C ASP A 569 -11.09 39.27 -8.56
N GLU A 570 -10.32 40.28 -8.14
CA GLU A 570 -9.27 40.89 -8.97
C GLU A 570 -8.10 39.93 -9.24
N GLN A 571 -7.65 39.21 -8.22
CA GLN A 571 -6.60 38.18 -8.36
C GLN A 571 -7.07 37.07 -9.29
N ILE A 572 -8.28 36.57 -9.08
CA ILE A 572 -8.90 35.54 -9.91
C ILE A 572 -8.98 36.00 -11.38
N ALA A 573 -9.49 37.21 -11.65
CA ALA A 573 -9.62 37.70 -13.01
C ALA A 573 -8.25 37.88 -13.72
N ALA A 574 -7.24 38.36 -12.99
CA ALA A 574 -5.89 38.52 -13.51
C ALA A 574 -5.23 37.16 -13.80
N GLU A 575 -5.30 36.23 -12.85
CA GLU A 575 -4.75 34.88 -13.01
C GLU A 575 -5.47 34.10 -14.11
N LYS A 576 -6.80 34.24 -14.22
CA LYS A 576 -7.59 33.65 -15.30
C LYS A 576 -7.12 34.12 -16.67
N THR A 577 -7.01 35.44 -16.84
CA THR A 577 -6.55 36.02 -18.11
C THR A 577 -5.14 35.53 -18.45
N SER A 578 -4.25 35.50 -17.45
CA SER A 578 -2.87 35.02 -17.61
C SER A 578 -2.81 33.55 -18.02
N ALA A 579 -3.57 32.68 -17.34
CA ALA A 579 -3.61 31.25 -17.61
C ALA A 579 -4.25 30.94 -18.97
N GLU A 580 -5.36 31.62 -19.34
CA GLU A 580 -6.00 31.50 -20.66
C GLU A 580 -5.05 31.96 -21.79
N ASP A 581 -4.32 33.06 -21.59
CA ASP A 581 -3.32 33.55 -22.55
C ASP A 581 -2.14 32.57 -22.72
N GLN A 582 -1.65 31.99 -21.62
CA GLN A 582 -0.60 30.97 -21.65
C GLN A 582 -1.09 29.71 -22.38
N GLN A 583 -2.28 29.22 -22.03
CA GLN A 583 -2.89 28.06 -22.65
C GLN A 583 -3.08 28.26 -24.17
N SER A 584 -3.59 29.44 -24.57
CA SER A 584 -3.77 29.82 -25.98
C SER A 584 -2.45 29.83 -26.78
N LYS A 585 -1.33 30.25 -26.15
CA LYS A 585 0.01 30.21 -26.78
C LYS A 585 0.56 28.79 -26.93
N LEU A 586 0.18 27.87 -26.04
CA LEU A 586 0.62 26.47 -26.05
C LEU A 586 -0.21 25.59 -27.01
N LEU A 587 -1.49 25.88 -27.20
CA LEU A 587 -2.40 25.11 -28.07
C LEU A 587 -1.81 24.81 -29.47
N PRO A 588 -1.25 25.78 -30.22
CA PRO A 588 -0.66 25.51 -31.53
C PRO A 588 0.52 24.54 -31.52
N ARG A 589 1.15 24.30 -30.36
CA ARG A 589 2.29 23.39 -30.19
C ARG A 589 1.84 21.97 -29.82
N ILE A 590 0.74 21.82 -29.09
CA ILE A 590 0.23 20.52 -28.64
C ILE A 590 -0.77 19.89 -29.62
N VAL A 591 -1.68 20.68 -30.21
CA VAL A 591 -2.76 20.21 -31.08
C VAL A 591 -2.26 19.42 -32.31
N PRO A 592 -1.13 19.79 -32.97
CA PRO A 592 -0.63 19.01 -34.10
C PRO A 592 -0.28 17.56 -33.77
N PHE A 593 0.18 17.26 -32.55
CA PHE A 593 0.40 15.89 -32.08
C PHE A 593 -0.93 15.17 -31.87
N GLU A 594 -1.88 15.79 -31.15
CA GLU A 594 -3.21 15.24 -30.90
C GLU A 594 -3.93 14.88 -32.21
N GLN A 595 -3.89 15.78 -33.21
CA GLN A 595 -4.48 15.55 -34.54
C GLN A 595 -3.80 14.41 -35.29
N ALA A 596 -2.48 14.28 -35.21
CA ALA A 596 -1.74 13.19 -35.85
C ALA A 596 -2.07 11.84 -35.18
N ALA A 597 -2.15 11.82 -33.86
CA ALA A 597 -2.50 10.62 -33.09
C ALA A 597 -3.95 10.19 -33.34
N ALA A 598 -4.91 11.13 -33.36
CA ALA A 598 -6.30 10.90 -33.72
C ALA A 598 -6.42 10.34 -35.16
N ALA A 599 -5.76 10.98 -36.13
CA ALA A 599 -5.77 10.53 -37.52
C ALA A 599 -5.17 9.13 -37.71
N ARG A 600 -4.12 8.79 -36.96
CA ARG A 600 -3.54 7.44 -36.90
C ARG A 600 -4.56 6.43 -36.37
N LEU A 601 -5.14 6.70 -35.21
CA LEU A 601 -6.13 5.82 -34.58
C LEU A 601 -7.33 5.60 -35.52
N PHE A 602 -7.95 6.67 -36.01
CA PHE A 602 -9.13 6.57 -36.86
C PHE A 602 -8.84 5.86 -38.19
N SER A 603 -7.68 6.09 -38.79
CA SER A 603 -7.31 5.41 -40.04
C SER A 603 -7.13 3.90 -39.83
N ALA A 604 -6.50 3.51 -38.71
CA ALA A 604 -6.33 2.10 -38.35
C ALA A 604 -7.68 1.43 -38.05
N LEU A 605 -8.56 2.06 -37.28
CA LEU A 605 -9.89 1.53 -36.94
C LEU A 605 -10.81 1.45 -38.17
N ARG A 606 -10.74 2.40 -39.10
CA ARG A 606 -11.46 2.30 -40.38
C ARG A 606 -11.01 1.09 -41.20
N LEU A 607 -9.71 0.84 -41.26
CA LEU A 607 -9.16 -0.34 -41.93
C LEU A 607 -9.58 -1.62 -41.21
N ALA A 608 -9.57 -1.66 -39.88
CA ALA A 608 -10.01 -2.82 -39.08
C ALA A 608 -11.43 -3.32 -39.42
N ARG A 609 -12.27 -2.44 -39.98
CA ARG A 609 -13.65 -2.71 -40.37
C ARG A 609 -13.79 -3.23 -41.79
N THR A 610 -12.73 -3.24 -42.61
CA THR A 610 -12.84 -3.72 -43.98
C THR A 610 -12.92 -5.26 -44.04
N PRO A 611 -13.60 -5.83 -45.05
CA PRO A 611 -13.76 -7.28 -45.16
C PRO A 611 -12.44 -8.03 -45.23
N GLU A 612 -11.40 -7.43 -45.84
CA GLU A 612 -10.08 -8.03 -46.03
C GLU A 612 -9.34 -8.30 -44.72
N LEU A 613 -9.68 -7.58 -43.65
CA LEU A 613 -9.06 -7.71 -42.33
C LEU A 613 -9.87 -8.56 -41.35
N THR A 614 -10.90 -9.27 -41.83
CA THR A 614 -11.76 -10.11 -40.98
C THR A 614 -10.98 -11.22 -40.28
N THR A 615 -10.06 -11.90 -40.99
CA THR A 615 -9.21 -12.96 -40.42
C THR A 615 -8.24 -12.41 -39.37
N VAL A 616 -7.62 -11.26 -39.65
CA VAL A 616 -6.70 -10.58 -38.73
C VAL A 616 -7.42 -10.15 -37.44
N ARG A 617 -8.65 -9.64 -37.59
CA ARG A 617 -9.51 -9.25 -36.46
C ARG A 617 -9.88 -10.46 -35.61
N GLN A 618 -10.20 -11.60 -36.24
CA GLN A 618 -10.47 -12.85 -35.54
C GLN A 618 -9.24 -13.39 -34.81
N GLU A 619 -8.05 -13.32 -35.43
CA GLU A 619 -6.78 -13.70 -34.81
C GLU A 619 -6.43 -12.82 -33.60
N ALA A 620 -6.79 -11.53 -33.64
CA ALA A 620 -6.65 -10.61 -32.51
C ALA A 620 -7.82 -10.66 -31.49
N GLN A 621 -8.71 -11.65 -31.59
CA GLN A 621 -9.86 -11.83 -30.70
C GLN A 621 -10.81 -10.61 -30.66
N PHE A 622 -10.95 -9.90 -31.76
CA PHE A 622 -11.94 -8.85 -31.94
C PHE A 622 -13.11 -9.38 -32.76
N SER A 623 -14.34 -9.18 -32.29
CA SER A 623 -15.53 -9.35 -33.16
C SER A 623 -15.84 -8.05 -33.91
N ALA A 624 -16.48 -8.14 -35.07
CA ALA A 624 -16.92 -6.95 -35.80
C ALA A 624 -17.92 -6.13 -34.95
N ASP A 625 -18.83 -6.84 -34.27
CA ASP A 625 -19.85 -6.25 -33.41
C ASP A 625 -19.22 -5.56 -32.18
N GLU A 626 -18.19 -6.16 -31.56
CA GLU A 626 -17.44 -5.54 -30.46
C GLU A 626 -16.79 -4.23 -30.90
N LEU A 627 -16.15 -4.19 -32.07
CA LEU A 627 -15.48 -2.99 -32.57
C LEU A 627 -16.48 -1.85 -32.81
N GLU A 628 -17.63 -2.13 -33.42
CA GLU A 628 -18.67 -1.09 -33.65
C GLU A 628 -19.22 -0.57 -32.33
N ARG A 629 -19.53 -1.45 -31.36
CA ARG A 629 -19.98 -1.05 -30.02
C ARG A 629 -18.96 -0.17 -29.31
N LEU A 630 -17.67 -0.53 -29.37
CA LEU A 630 -16.60 0.26 -28.76
C LEU A 630 -16.42 1.63 -29.44
N LEU A 631 -16.61 1.73 -30.76
CA LEU A 631 -16.56 3.01 -31.48
C LEU A 631 -17.73 3.92 -31.12
N GLU A 632 -18.94 3.38 -31.02
CA GLU A 632 -20.12 4.13 -30.56
C GLU A 632 -19.92 4.66 -29.14
N LEU A 633 -19.43 3.79 -28.25
CA LEU A 633 -19.13 4.14 -26.87
C LEU A 633 -18.00 5.17 -26.77
N PHE A 634 -16.94 5.03 -27.57
CA PHE A 634 -15.85 6.00 -27.62
C PHE A 634 -16.36 7.40 -27.98
N ARG A 635 -17.26 7.51 -28.96
CA ARG A 635 -17.88 8.79 -29.32
C ARG A 635 -18.71 9.36 -28.17
N LEU A 636 -19.53 8.53 -27.52
CA LEU A 636 -20.34 8.95 -26.38
C LEU A 636 -19.45 9.44 -25.22
N ILE A 637 -18.42 8.68 -24.85
CA ILE A 637 -17.45 9.06 -23.82
C ILE A 637 -16.80 10.41 -24.18
N ASN A 638 -16.35 10.57 -25.43
CA ASN A 638 -15.72 11.80 -25.91
C ASN A 638 -16.62 13.04 -25.76
N ASP A 639 -17.92 12.89 -26.03
CA ASP A 639 -18.93 13.95 -25.87
C ASP A 639 -19.18 14.30 -24.38
N TRP A 640 -18.96 13.35 -23.47
CA TRP A 640 -19.21 13.49 -22.02
C TRP A 640 -18.01 13.92 -21.18
N ILE A 641 -16.79 13.98 -21.73
CA ILE A 641 -15.59 14.44 -21.01
C ILE A 641 -15.80 15.83 -20.39
N GLN A 642 -16.29 16.80 -21.17
CA GLN A 642 -16.46 18.18 -20.69
C GLN A 642 -17.57 18.32 -19.61
N PRO A 643 -18.77 17.75 -19.78
CA PRO A 643 -19.76 17.68 -18.71
C PRO A 643 -19.25 17.09 -17.39
N LEU A 644 -18.42 16.04 -17.47
CA LEU A 644 -17.89 15.38 -16.27
C LEU A 644 -16.80 16.18 -15.56
N LEU A 645 -15.99 16.95 -16.29
CA LEU A 645 -15.07 17.91 -15.69
C LEU A 645 -15.83 19.00 -14.90
N MET A 646 -16.98 19.46 -15.41
CA MET A 646 -17.83 20.41 -14.69
C MET A 646 -18.44 19.80 -13.42
N LEU A 647 -18.82 18.51 -13.46
CA LEU A 647 -19.29 17.78 -12.28
C LEU A 647 -18.18 17.67 -11.23
N ARG A 648 -16.94 17.33 -11.64
CA ARG A 648 -15.78 17.31 -10.74
C ARG A 648 -15.56 18.67 -10.07
N ASP A 649 -15.56 19.75 -10.84
CA ASP A 649 -15.34 21.10 -10.31
C ASP A 649 -16.46 21.48 -9.30
N THR A 650 -17.72 21.10 -9.59
CA THR A 650 -18.87 21.28 -8.69
C THR A 650 -18.72 20.46 -7.39
N ARG A 651 -18.23 19.22 -7.49
CA ARG A 651 -17.96 18.33 -6.34
C ARG A 651 -16.88 18.87 -5.42
N LEU A 652 -15.76 19.33 -5.98
CA LEU A 652 -14.65 19.90 -5.20
C LEU A 652 -15.10 21.14 -4.42
N ALA A 653 -15.87 22.03 -5.07
CA ALA A 653 -16.48 23.17 -4.39
C ALA A 653 -17.44 22.74 -3.26
N LEU A 654 -18.31 21.74 -3.51
CA LEU A 654 -19.20 21.21 -2.48
C LEU A 654 -18.43 20.65 -1.28
N GLY A 655 -17.37 19.86 -1.51
CA GLY A 655 -16.54 19.31 -0.43
C GLY A 655 -15.98 20.39 0.49
N ARG A 656 -15.48 21.50 -0.09
CA ARG A 656 -14.98 22.64 0.68
C ARG A 656 -16.08 23.38 1.45
N MET A 657 -17.27 23.52 0.85
CA MET A 657 -18.43 24.14 1.50
C MET A 657 -18.95 23.30 2.67
N LEU A 658 -18.98 21.97 2.53
CA LEU A 658 -19.33 21.03 3.60
C LEU A 658 -18.33 21.10 4.75
N HIS A 659 -17.03 21.24 4.44
CA HIS A 659 -16.01 21.46 5.45
C HIS A 659 -16.25 22.78 6.23
N GLU A 660 -16.59 23.88 5.56
CA GLU A 660 -16.89 25.15 6.22
C GLU A 660 -18.18 25.10 7.07
N MET A 661 -19.20 24.38 6.59
CA MET A 661 -20.46 24.19 7.33
C MET A 661 -20.23 23.50 8.68
N SER A 662 -19.25 22.60 8.77
CA SER A 662 -18.89 21.97 10.05
C SER A 662 -18.34 22.95 11.09
N SER A 663 -17.93 24.15 10.66
CA SER A 663 -17.38 25.21 11.53
C SER A 663 -18.40 26.31 11.86
N ASP A 664 -19.42 26.54 11.01
CA ASP A 664 -20.44 27.58 11.20
C ASP A 664 -21.82 27.14 10.65
N GLU A 665 -22.53 26.33 11.44
CA GLU A 665 -23.83 25.73 11.07
C GLU A 665 -24.98 26.74 10.87
N GLN A 666 -24.81 28.02 11.23
CA GLN A 666 -25.87 29.04 11.19
C GLN A 666 -25.87 29.89 9.91
N ASN A 667 -24.98 29.63 8.95
CA ASN A 667 -24.90 30.42 7.72
C ASN A 667 -25.98 30.00 6.69
N GLU A 668 -27.16 30.63 6.75
CA GLU A 668 -28.28 30.36 5.84
C GLU A 668 -27.93 30.52 4.35
N LYS A 669 -27.01 31.42 4.00
CA LYS A 669 -26.57 31.61 2.61
C LYS A 669 -25.74 30.43 2.11
N LEU A 670 -24.86 29.91 2.97
CA LEU A 670 -24.06 28.71 2.70
C LEU A 670 -24.98 27.50 2.49
N LEU A 671 -25.96 27.30 3.38
CA LEU A 671 -26.95 26.21 3.28
C LEU A 671 -27.77 26.29 1.98
N GLN A 672 -28.22 27.48 1.57
CA GLN A 672 -28.94 27.65 0.30
C GLN A 672 -28.08 27.32 -0.92
N GLN A 673 -26.80 27.67 -0.88
CA GLN A 673 -25.88 27.36 -1.99
C GLN A 673 -25.55 25.87 -2.03
N ILE A 674 -25.26 25.23 -0.89
CA ILE A 674 -25.07 23.78 -0.79
C ILE A 674 -26.25 23.04 -1.44
N LYS A 675 -27.49 23.41 -1.09
CA LYS A 675 -28.70 22.82 -1.71
C LYS A 675 -28.76 23.00 -3.22
N ARG A 676 -28.35 24.15 -3.76
CA ARG A 676 -28.31 24.37 -5.22
C ARG A 676 -27.27 23.49 -5.91
N PHE A 677 -26.09 23.36 -5.31
CA PHE A 677 -25.01 22.51 -5.84
C PHE A 677 -25.43 21.04 -5.84
N ILE A 678 -26.00 20.56 -4.73
CA ILE A 678 -26.52 19.20 -4.64
C ILE A 678 -27.58 18.94 -5.70
N GLY A 679 -28.57 19.83 -5.86
CA GLY A 679 -29.57 19.68 -6.91
C GLY A 679 -28.98 19.73 -8.33
N SER A 680 -27.90 20.49 -8.54
CA SER A 680 -27.16 20.48 -9.81
C SER A 680 -26.45 19.14 -10.06
N MET A 681 -25.76 18.62 -9.05
CA MET A 681 -25.08 17.33 -9.10
C MET A 681 -26.06 16.18 -9.30
N PHE A 682 -27.21 16.20 -8.62
CA PHE A 682 -28.29 15.23 -8.78
C PHE A 682 -28.76 15.16 -10.25
N ARG A 683 -29.02 16.31 -10.88
CA ARG A 683 -29.40 16.38 -12.30
C ARG A 683 -28.29 15.92 -13.23
N GLN A 684 -27.03 16.26 -12.93
CA GLN A 684 -25.88 15.80 -13.72
C GLN A 684 -25.70 14.29 -13.65
N LEU A 685 -25.79 13.70 -12.46
CA LEU A 685 -25.78 12.24 -12.26
C LEU A 685 -26.92 11.56 -13.02
N GLN A 686 -28.13 12.11 -12.94
CA GLN A 686 -29.28 11.59 -13.69
C GLN A 686 -29.04 11.65 -15.20
N SER A 687 -28.48 12.76 -15.70
CA SER A 687 -28.19 12.92 -17.13
C SER A 687 -27.15 11.91 -17.62
N VAL A 688 -26.16 11.58 -16.78
CA VAL A 688 -25.19 10.49 -17.07
C VAL A 688 -25.90 9.14 -17.10
N GLN A 689 -26.75 8.83 -16.12
CA GLN A 689 -27.50 7.57 -16.11
C GLN A 689 -28.37 7.43 -17.36
N GLU A 690 -29.10 8.48 -17.74
CA GLU A 690 -29.95 8.47 -18.94
C GLU A 690 -29.15 8.28 -20.23
N ALA A 691 -27.99 8.95 -20.36
CA ALA A 691 -27.16 8.86 -21.56
C ALA A 691 -26.49 7.49 -21.76
N PHE A 692 -26.18 6.78 -20.67
CA PHE A 692 -25.48 5.50 -20.71
C PHE A 692 -26.39 4.28 -20.46
N ALA A 693 -27.70 4.48 -20.26
CA ALA A 693 -28.65 3.42 -19.93
C ALA A 693 -28.82 2.36 -21.03
N GLU A 694 -28.79 2.77 -22.29
CA GLU A 694 -29.01 1.87 -23.44
C GLU A 694 -27.77 1.01 -23.79
N PHE A 695 -26.61 1.33 -23.21
CA PHE A 695 -25.36 0.66 -23.53
C PHE A 695 -25.05 -0.43 -22.51
N GLU A 696 -24.90 -1.67 -22.99
CA GLU A 696 -24.35 -2.75 -22.17
C GLU A 696 -22.87 -2.50 -21.89
N TYR A 697 -22.44 -2.78 -20.65
CA TYR A 697 -21.03 -2.70 -20.29
C TYR A 697 -20.22 -3.75 -21.09
N PRO A 698 -19.24 -3.35 -21.92
CA PRO A 698 -18.64 -4.22 -22.93
C PRO A 698 -17.55 -5.14 -22.36
N PHE A 699 -17.12 -4.92 -21.11
CA PHE A 699 -16.07 -5.70 -20.46
C PHE A 699 -16.64 -6.67 -19.42
N ASP A 700 -15.82 -7.61 -18.95
CA ASP A 700 -16.27 -8.58 -17.94
C ASP A 700 -16.52 -7.88 -16.58
N HIS A 701 -17.72 -8.07 -16.01
CA HIS A 701 -18.15 -7.43 -14.75
C HIS A 701 -18.74 -8.42 -13.74
N ALA A 702 -18.55 -8.19 -12.44
CA ALA A 702 -18.90 -9.15 -11.36
C ALA A 702 -20.37 -9.58 -11.40
N ARG A 703 -21.26 -8.61 -11.57
CA ARG A 703 -22.72 -8.82 -11.61
C ARG A 703 -23.22 -9.46 -12.93
N LYS A 704 -22.37 -9.56 -13.97
CA LYS A 704 -22.68 -9.98 -15.36
C LYS A 704 -23.83 -9.17 -16.00
N GLN A 705 -23.67 -8.73 -17.25
CA GLN A 705 -24.72 -8.02 -18.01
C GLN A 705 -25.29 -6.79 -17.27
N ILE A 706 -24.41 -5.89 -16.85
CA ILE A 706 -24.84 -4.58 -16.32
C ILE A 706 -24.85 -3.54 -17.45
N SER A 707 -25.70 -2.52 -17.32
CA SER A 707 -25.59 -1.35 -18.18
C SER A 707 -24.36 -0.50 -17.80
N ILE A 708 -23.90 0.36 -18.70
CA ILE A 708 -22.87 1.34 -18.38
C ILE A 708 -23.39 2.36 -17.36
N ALA A 709 -24.68 2.70 -17.39
CA ALA A 709 -25.30 3.53 -16.37
C ALA A 709 -25.17 2.91 -14.96
N ASP A 710 -25.46 1.62 -14.80
CA ASP A 710 -25.33 0.92 -13.51
C ASP A 710 -23.88 0.77 -13.05
N PHE A 711 -22.96 0.68 -14.02
CA PHE A 711 -21.53 0.70 -13.74
C PHE A 711 -21.14 2.08 -13.20
N LEU A 712 -21.44 3.15 -13.92
CA LEU A 712 -21.04 4.52 -13.59
C LEU A 712 -21.72 5.06 -12.32
N VAL A 713 -23.02 4.81 -12.15
CA VAL A 713 -23.82 5.26 -11.01
C VAL A 713 -24.69 4.10 -10.52
N GLU A 714 -24.21 3.40 -9.51
CA GLU A 714 -24.83 2.16 -9.01
C GLU A 714 -26.21 2.36 -8.38
N SER A 715 -26.40 3.47 -7.68
CA SER A 715 -27.68 3.89 -7.14
C SER A 715 -27.73 5.40 -7.11
N GLN A 716 -28.84 5.99 -7.54
CA GLN A 716 -29.01 7.43 -7.45
C GLN A 716 -29.16 7.82 -5.97
N PRO A 717 -28.29 8.70 -5.44
CA PRO A 717 -28.40 9.18 -4.07
C PRO A 717 -29.64 10.06 -3.89
N GLU A 718 -30.17 10.12 -2.67
CA GLU A 718 -31.24 11.06 -2.32
C GLU A 718 -30.74 12.51 -2.44
N GLU A 719 -31.57 13.41 -2.97
CA GLU A 719 -31.20 14.83 -3.21
C GLU A 719 -30.92 15.58 -1.89
N ASP A 720 -31.41 15.05 -0.78
CA ASP A 720 -31.31 15.60 0.56
C ASP A 720 -30.14 15.03 1.39
N ASP A 721 -29.32 14.14 0.81
CA ASP A 721 -28.09 13.62 1.41
C ASP A 721 -26.83 14.16 0.69
N PRO A 722 -26.20 15.24 1.19
CA PRO A 722 -24.99 15.81 0.61
C PRO A 722 -23.80 14.85 0.59
N GLY A 723 -23.68 13.98 1.60
CA GLY A 723 -22.57 13.06 1.75
C GLY A 723 -22.64 11.96 0.69
N ALA A 724 -23.81 11.33 0.56
CA ALA A 724 -24.05 10.34 -0.48
C ALA A 724 -23.92 10.94 -1.90
N MET A 725 -24.35 12.20 -2.11
CA MET A 725 -24.18 12.90 -3.38
C MET A 725 -22.70 13.08 -3.74
N TYR A 726 -21.89 13.52 -2.77
CA TYR A 726 -20.45 13.71 -2.94
C TYR A 726 -19.78 12.38 -3.28
N GLU A 727 -20.03 11.34 -2.49
CA GLU A 727 -19.46 10.00 -2.69
C GLU A 727 -19.87 9.38 -4.04
N ALA A 728 -21.14 9.52 -4.45
CA ALA A 728 -21.61 9.02 -5.74
C ALA A 728 -20.91 9.72 -6.92
N SER A 729 -20.70 11.04 -6.82
CA SER A 729 -20.04 11.81 -7.87
C SER A 729 -18.54 11.53 -7.97
N GLU A 730 -17.88 11.19 -6.86
CA GLU A 730 -16.49 10.74 -6.82
C GLU A 730 -16.35 9.38 -7.50
N LYS A 731 -17.15 8.39 -7.08
CA LYS A 731 -17.18 7.06 -7.70
C LYS A 731 -17.48 7.13 -9.19
N LEU A 732 -18.38 8.02 -9.61
CA LEU A 732 -18.66 8.24 -11.02
C LEU A 732 -17.40 8.68 -11.78
N ALA A 733 -16.64 9.64 -11.26
CA ALA A 733 -15.44 10.14 -11.91
C ALA A 733 -14.40 9.03 -12.11
N ASP A 734 -14.16 8.22 -11.07
CA ASP A 734 -13.20 7.11 -11.11
C ASP A 734 -13.63 6.03 -12.10
N ARG A 735 -14.90 5.60 -12.02
CA ARG A 735 -15.46 4.57 -12.91
C ARG A 735 -15.50 5.06 -14.35
N PHE A 736 -15.77 6.35 -14.59
CA PHE A 736 -15.72 6.92 -15.93
C PHE A 736 -14.30 6.91 -16.51
N LEU A 737 -13.30 7.32 -15.75
CA LEU A 737 -11.90 7.26 -16.19
C LEU A 737 -11.46 5.83 -16.49
N GLN A 738 -11.87 4.88 -15.65
CA GLN A 738 -11.63 3.46 -15.87
C GLN A 738 -12.26 2.98 -17.18
N LEU A 739 -13.54 3.31 -17.42
CA LEU A 739 -14.24 2.97 -18.65
C LEU A 739 -13.54 3.59 -19.87
N HIS A 740 -13.21 4.88 -19.80
CA HIS A 740 -12.54 5.58 -20.88
C HIS A 740 -11.21 4.91 -21.23
N THR A 741 -10.38 4.61 -20.23
CA THR A 741 -9.09 3.93 -20.40
C THR A 741 -9.24 2.55 -21.04
N LEU A 742 -10.21 1.75 -20.58
CA LEU A 742 -10.44 0.40 -21.12
C LEU A 742 -10.92 0.44 -22.57
N VAL A 743 -11.91 1.29 -22.89
CA VAL A 743 -12.39 1.48 -24.26
C VAL A 743 -11.25 1.94 -25.16
N PHE A 744 -10.48 2.92 -24.70
CA PHE A 744 -9.45 3.52 -25.52
C PHE A 744 -8.25 2.59 -25.74
N GLY A 745 -7.81 1.88 -24.69
CA GLY A 745 -6.75 0.88 -24.81
C GLY A 745 -7.16 -0.30 -25.70
N ARG A 746 -8.42 -0.75 -25.61
CA ARG A 746 -8.95 -1.82 -26.46
C ARG A 746 -9.00 -1.37 -27.93
N LEU A 747 -9.39 -0.14 -28.22
CA LEU A 747 -9.30 0.43 -29.58
C LEU A 747 -7.84 0.54 -30.07
N CYS A 748 -6.90 0.90 -29.19
CA CYS A 748 -5.48 0.93 -29.53
C CYS A 748 -4.92 -0.46 -29.88
N GLN A 749 -5.33 -1.51 -29.15
CA GLN A 749 -4.97 -2.90 -29.48
C GLN A 749 -5.43 -3.30 -30.89
N ALA A 750 -6.67 -2.95 -31.25
CA ALA A 750 -7.19 -3.17 -32.60
C ALA A 750 -6.37 -2.40 -33.65
N ALA A 751 -6.03 -1.14 -33.37
CA ALA A 751 -5.24 -0.30 -34.26
C ALA A 751 -3.81 -0.84 -34.47
N GLU A 752 -3.14 -1.27 -33.40
CA GLU A 752 -1.79 -1.86 -33.48
C GLU A 752 -1.77 -3.17 -34.26
N THR A 753 -2.81 -4.01 -34.10
CA THR A 753 -2.97 -5.24 -34.89
C THR A 753 -3.04 -4.93 -36.38
N VAL A 754 -3.82 -3.93 -36.78
CA VAL A 754 -3.91 -3.47 -38.18
C VAL A 754 -2.55 -2.97 -38.67
N GLU A 755 -1.82 -2.22 -37.85
CA GLU A 755 -0.48 -1.76 -38.20
C GLU A 755 0.46 -2.95 -38.47
N GLN A 756 0.52 -3.92 -37.55
CA GLN A 756 1.35 -5.11 -37.70
C GLN A 756 1.03 -5.89 -38.99
N PHE A 757 -0.25 -6.05 -39.32
CA PHE A 757 -0.66 -6.71 -40.55
C PHE A 757 -0.10 -6.04 -41.81
N PHE A 758 -0.04 -4.69 -41.83
CA PHE A 758 0.53 -3.94 -42.94
C PHE A 758 2.07 -3.76 -42.85
N GLY A 759 2.75 -4.56 -42.02
CA GLY A 759 4.20 -4.61 -41.89
C GLY A 759 4.81 -3.49 -41.06
N MET A 760 4.00 -2.78 -40.27
CA MET A 760 4.46 -1.73 -39.38
C MET A 760 4.84 -2.35 -38.02
N PRO A 761 6.10 -2.21 -37.55
CA PRO A 761 6.52 -2.78 -36.27
C PRO A 761 5.79 -2.10 -35.11
N LEU A 762 5.58 -2.79 -33.99
CA LEU A 762 5.11 -2.14 -32.77
C LEU A 762 6.09 -1.04 -32.34
N LEU A 763 5.55 0.05 -31.82
CA LEU A 763 6.39 1.10 -31.25
C LEU A 763 7.10 0.58 -29.98
N PRO A 764 8.26 1.15 -29.59
CA PRO A 764 8.86 0.80 -28.31
C PRO A 764 7.91 1.18 -27.17
N GLU A 765 7.96 0.41 -26.08
CA GLU A 765 7.34 0.83 -24.83
C GLU A 765 8.03 2.14 -24.39
N PRO A 766 7.26 3.17 -24.02
CA PRO A 766 7.85 4.41 -23.50
C PRO A 766 8.64 4.08 -22.23
N PRO A 767 9.69 4.85 -21.91
CA PRO A 767 10.30 4.77 -20.59
C PRO A 767 9.20 4.97 -19.54
N GLU A 768 9.19 4.13 -18.51
CA GLU A 768 8.39 4.37 -17.30
C GLU A 768 8.76 5.78 -16.83
N ALA A 769 7.75 6.64 -16.60
CA ALA A 769 7.98 7.92 -15.96
C ALA A 769 8.69 7.63 -14.64
N ASP A 770 9.72 8.39 -14.30
CA ASP A 770 10.26 8.34 -12.95
C ASP A 770 9.13 8.87 -12.05
N ASP A 771 8.39 7.98 -11.39
CA ASP A 771 7.29 8.27 -10.47
C ASP A 771 7.75 9.11 -9.23
N ASP A 772 9.02 9.53 -9.20
CA ASP A 772 9.63 10.34 -8.14
C ASP A 772 9.04 11.77 -8.06
N ASP A 773 8.38 12.28 -9.10
CA ASP A 773 7.90 13.67 -9.12
C ASP A 773 6.44 13.86 -8.61
N ASP A 774 5.61 12.80 -8.55
CA ASP A 774 4.19 12.93 -8.17
C ASP A 774 3.91 12.54 -6.70
N ASP A 775 4.77 11.74 -6.06
CA ASP A 775 4.61 11.30 -4.66
C ASP A 775 5.28 12.23 -3.60
N GLU A 776 6.12 13.19 -4.00
CA GLU A 776 6.80 14.09 -3.04
C GLU A 776 5.86 15.13 -2.39
N ASN A 777 4.68 15.41 -2.94
CA ASN A 777 3.78 16.45 -2.41
C ASN A 777 2.79 16.00 -1.33
N ASP A 778 2.58 14.69 -1.14
CA ASP A 778 1.62 14.17 -0.14
C ASP A 778 2.28 13.78 1.19
N SER A 779 3.61 13.89 1.32
CA SER A 779 4.35 13.46 2.53
C SER A 779 4.86 14.60 3.44
N GLU A 780 4.68 15.88 3.08
CA GLU A 780 5.11 17.01 3.93
C GLU A 780 4.02 17.59 4.84
N ASN A 781 2.80 17.02 4.87
CA ASN A 781 1.74 17.43 5.80
C ASN A 781 1.06 16.24 6.51
N GLU A 782 1.79 15.50 7.35
CA GLU A 782 1.22 14.76 8.50
C GLU A 782 2.02 14.91 9.80
#